data_AF-A0A8X6YZ76-F1
#
_entry.id   AF-A0A8X6YZ76-F1
#
_cell.length_a   1.000
_cell.length_b   1.000
_cell.length_c   1.000
_cell.angle_alpha   90.00
_cell.angle_beta   90.00
_cell.angle_gamma   90.00
#
_symmetry.space_group_name_H-M   'P 1'
#
loop_
_entity.id
_entity.type
_entity.pdbx_description
1 polymer ?
#
loop_
_entity_poly.entity_id
_entity_poly.type
_entity_poly.pdbx_seq_one_letter_code
_entity_poly.pdbx_strand_id
1 'polypeptide(L)'
;MVSTSRLRFSLLFLLCATQVKATIQLAAIKDTAVSFPFAIQQYAYNKESRYFFVGAHEAPAEKYKDASVSTIGPNNTYFVGLTPEKITLNAEKDQANPLYGAVISQLSLLESCPLIVTQAEGTKLYSIRSFSSNSTINLISSEELLDANHEVCNGIFALAGIANRSSFLAVVKPHGGNFGQINSAFVPGSVQKTGNDLAPNYVLKTAESVPLNVSSDALKIGNDLTSIDNQTAGIPVTLYGSETLGVFYSGYAVTSANDPMSGARSVIYGAGSKITPDDVLAPDSIIGGNPAGAQAQFCTHHIATMSASTGLDYLVVVGGKGDPTTTKQDVYALPLIGTGENAGTLAKKTAIPFNFYNATLNNRLIGRAFVTAPTGIGDLFSPTDLDIYKAKVGGEGTLPGDIKKLFVEKDTVFVSVFEDNILAHEHGGIFASQALFQANGCIMGWTDWHRVAGSMSPQYGLVLDNVLGQFTLLNGATADSLTAVERTQWGTNTFENSVNMLSSQVKSGFQFLADFPRSLNAFDQTLGNRVSLVCATGYRAVALIQSGYDDTYFEAQKSLNHTALATDASTRNGIDLNTDSILFTGGVLDDLNGIIAAEIISDATHSWLVVGGNGGIAVLANEDGAGWAVGQLGPNFENLPLNLFFQKVGSFKNVRKLIAQDDQLFVLTTDALYRFTASATVFTGEPEVELLASVPSLSLPTDTSFSDLALSGRLALLATSRGLFRVGNGRSIMHDTEHNLAWTQITLPEGAGSVARFFVVSPTDKAIDFATTERGGNIYILNACVSLNQARVYRLSILGMQDPISDYTATLFKDHFFEDVNPTFYYDRGSYRNYIATDGAMFFMSRSSFYPVQLNGTFEAINPVIHTGIIPVAGAPRTLISSRSLSMGPLFLRSANGSWMIGGDHVYTND
;
A
#
# COMPACT_ATOMS: atom_id res chain seq x y z
N MET A 1 -61.58 31.33 12.99
CA MET A 1 -60.36 31.74 12.25
C MET A 1 -59.39 30.58 12.37
N VAL A 2 -59.32 29.59 11.46
CA VAL A 2 -58.83 29.63 10.07
C VAL A 2 -57.45 30.33 10.06
N SER A 3 -56.30 29.73 9.72
CA SER A 3 -55.99 28.56 8.92
C SER A 3 -54.54 28.10 9.20
N THR A 4 -54.35 26.79 9.08
CA THR A 4 -53.11 26.08 8.70
C THR A 4 -52.10 26.88 7.88
N SER A 5 -50.82 26.78 8.25
CA SER A 5 -49.71 26.79 7.28
C SER A 5 -48.78 25.63 7.60
N ARG A 6 -48.96 24.56 6.82
CA ARG A 6 -47.98 23.50 6.61
C ARG A 6 -46.73 24.16 6.02
N LEU A 7 -45.65 24.29 6.78
CA LEU A 7 -44.34 24.53 6.16
C LEU A 7 -43.73 23.16 5.83
N ARG A 8 -43.94 22.74 4.58
CA ARG A 8 -43.21 21.66 3.93
C ARG A 8 -41.71 22.03 3.93
N PHE A 9 -40.92 21.42 4.81
CA PHE A 9 -39.48 21.30 4.59
C PHE A 9 -39.25 20.13 3.63
N SER A 10 -39.59 20.38 2.37
CA SER A 10 -39.34 19.50 1.24
C SER A 10 -38.88 20.38 0.09
N LEU A 11 -37.64 20.89 0.19
CA LEU A 11 -36.78 21.28 -0.94
C LEU A 11 -35.48 21.90 -0.37
N LEU A 12 -34.52 21.05 0.01
CA LEU A 12 -33.10 21.39 -0.02
C LEU A 12 -32.27 20.12 -0.26
N PHE A 13 -32.72 19.32 -1.21
CA PHE A 13 -31.92 18.27 -1.85
C PHE A 13 -31.60 18.75 -3.27
N LEU A 14 -30.39 18.43 -3.74
CA LEU A 14 -29.79 18.78 -5.02
C LEU A 14 -29.20 20.20 -5.12
N LEU A 15 -28.03 20.38 -4.52
CA LEU A 15 -26.86 20.98 -5.17
C LEU A 15 -25.61 20.63 -4.36
N CYS A 16 -25.35 19.33 -4.19
CA CYS A 16 -23.99 18.86 -3.85
C CYS A 16 -23.28 18.56 -5.17
N ALA A 17 -22.77 19.61 -5.83
CA ALA A 17 -21.80 19.42 -6.90
C ALA A 17 -20.42 19.21 -6.28
N THR A 18 -20.18 18.01 -5.75
CA THR A 18 -18.84 17.43 -5.73
C THR A 18 -18.91 16.31 -6.76
N GLN A 19 -18.80 16.67 -8.06
CA GLN A 19 -18.60 15.65 -9.08
C GLN A 19 -17.20 15.10 -8.84
N VAL A 20 -17.13 13.92 -8.24
CA VAL A 20 -15.88 13.20 -8.12
C VAL A 20 -16.09 11.89 -8.88
N LYS A 21 -15.47 11.85 -10.05
CA LYS A 21 -15.55 10.75 -11.00
C LYS A 21 -14.55 9.69 -10.54
N ALA A 22 -14.87 8.42 -10.74
CA ALA A 22 -13.87 7.37 -10.71
C ALA A 22 -12.76 7.60 -11.75
N THR A 23 -11.76 6.72 -11.79
CA THR A 23 -10.54 6.82 -12.62
C THR A 23 -10.73 7.68 -13.89
N ILE A 24 -9.99 8.78 -13.98
CA ILE A 24 -10.09 9.72 -15.09
C ILE A 24 -8.95 9.50 -16.09
N GLN A 25 -9.27 9.49 -17.38
CA GLN A 25 -8.26 9.57 -18.43
C GLN A 25 -7.76 11.02 -18.56
N LEU A 26 -6.44 11.21 -18.54
CA LEU A 26 -5.79 12.51 -18.64
C LEU A 26 -5.53 12.84 -20.11
N ALA A 27 -5.94 14.04 -20.53
CA ALA A 27 -5.78 14.48 -21.91
C ALA A 27 -4.33 14.88 -22.23
N ALA A 28 -3.85 14.58 -23.43
CA ALA A 28 -2.48 14.91 -23.84
C ALA A 28 -2.22 16.42 -23.92
N ILE A 29 -3.24 17.21 -24.26
CA ILE A 29 -3.20 18.67 -24.27
C ILE A 29 -4.56 19.24 -23.87
N LYS A 30 -4.58 20.52 -23.48
CA LYS A 30 -5.79 21.25 -23.11
C LYS A 30 -6.85 21.19 -24.22
N ASP A 31 -8.12 21.13 -23.83
CA ASP A 31 -9.31 21.18 -24.70
C ASP A 31 -9.46 19.99 -25.67
N THR A 32 -8.69 18.91 -25.45
CA THR A 32 -8.91 17.61 -26.07
C THR A 32 -9.46 16.63 -25.03
N ALA A 33 -10.37 15.75 -25.44
CA ALA A 33 -10.77 14.60 -24.63
C ALA A 33 -9.93 13.35 -24.96
N VAL A 34 -8.78 13.54 -25.63
CA VAL A 34 -8.02 12.47 -26.28
C VAL A 34 -6.69 12.29 -25.56
N SER A 35 -6.32 11.02 -25.42
CA SER A 35 -5.02 10.56 -24.96
C SER A 35 -3.85 11.01 -25.85
N PHE A 36 -2.62 10.60 -25.50
CA PHE A 36 -1.47 10.80 -26.38
C PHE A 36 -1.67 10.00 -27.67
N PRO A 37 -1.62 10.64 -28.86
CA PRO A 37 -1.78 9.95 -30.14
C PRO A 37 -0.47 9.35 -30.66
N PHE A 38 0.54 9.26 -29.79
CA PHE A 38 1.85 8.66 -30.02
C PHE A 38 2.22 7.89 -28.75
N ALA A 39 3.10 6.89 -28.88
CA ALA A 39 3.53 6.14 -27.71
C ALA A 39 4.34 7.02 -26.74
N ILE A 40 4.07 6.88 -25.45
CA ILE A 40 4.90 7.33 -24.34
C ILE A 40 5.52 6.10 -23.69
N GLN A 41 6.63 6.25 -22.99
CA GLN A 41 7.25 5.11 -22.28
C GLN A 41 7.99 5.56 -21.03
N GLN A 42 8.82 6.60 -21.16
CA GLN A 42 9.59 7.14 -20.07
C GLN A 42 8.73 8.06 -19.21
N TYR A 43 8.80 7.91 -17.89
CA TYR A 43 8.07 8.76 -16.95
C TYR A 43 8.86 9.00 -15.67
N ALA A 44 8.58 10.12 -15.00
CA ALA A 44 9.13 10.42 -13.69
C ALA A 44 8.13 11.20 -12.84
N TYR A 45 8.21 11.04 -11.52
CA TYR A 45 7.34 11.73 -10.58
C TYR A 45 8.13 12.44 -9.49
N ASN A 46 7.79 13.71 -9.29
CA ASN A 46 8.37 14.51 -8.25
C ASN A 46 7.46 14.51 -7.02
N LYS A 47 7.91 13.88 -5.93
CA LYS A 47 7.13 13.77 -4.68
C LYS A 47 6.89 15.11 -3.99
N GLU A 48 7.83 16.06 -4.09
CA GLU A 48 7.73 17.36 -3.43
C GLU A 48 6.74 18.30 -4.13
N SER A 49 6.88 18.44 -5.45
CA SER A 49 6.03 19.33 -6.26
C SER A 49 4.75 18.65 -6.77
N ARG A 50 4.70 17.32 -6.72
CA ARG A 50 3.62 16.45 -7.20
C ARG A 50 3.39 16.53 -8.71
N TYR A 51 4.41 16.93 -9.46
CA TYR A 51 4.37 16.89 -10.92
C TYR A 51 4.71 15.50 -11.42
N PHE A 52 3.89 15.01 -12.35
CA PHE A 52 4.14 13.80 -13.12
C PHE A 52 4.61 14.19 -14.52
N PHE A 53 5.68 13.58 -15.00
CA PHE A 53 6.31 13.86 -16.28
C PHE A 53 6.29 12.62 -17.17
N VAL A 54 6.09 12.82 -18.47
CA VAL A 54 6.15 11.78 -19.49
C VAL A 54 7.03 12.23 -20.67
N GLY A 55 7.71 11.28 -21.29
CA GLY A 55 8.50 11.46 -22.51
C GLY A 55 7.92 10.67 -23.68
N ALA A 56 7.95 11.25 -24.87
CA ALA A 56 7.53 10.60 -26.11
C ALA A 56 8.47 9.45 -26.49
N HIS A 57 7.90 8.29 -26.80
CA HIS A 57 8.62 7.11 -27.31
C HIS A 57 8.64 7.04 -28.85
N GLU A 58 7.79 7.85 -29.49
CA GLU A 58 7.75 8.02 -30.94
C GLU A 58 7.77 9.50 -31.29
N ALA A 59 8.22 9.84 -32.50
CA ALA A 59 8.30 11.23 -32.95
C ALA A 59 6.87 11.83 -32.99
N PRO A 60 6.57 12.87 -32.19
CA PRO A 60 5.23 13.43 -32.16
C PRO A 60 4.86 14.10 -33.49
N ALA A 61 3.59 13.95 -33.90
CA ALA A 61 3.05 14.67 -35.06
C ALA A 61 3.10 16.21 -34.85
N GLU A 62 3.05 16.98 -35.94
CA GLU A 62 3.32 18.44 -35.96
C GLU A 62 2.67 19.23 -34.80
N LYS A 63 1.39 18.97 -34.52
CA LYS A 63 0.62 19.67 -33.48
C LYS A 63 0.96 19.27 -32.03
N TYR A 64 1.82 18.28 -31.83
CA TYR A 64 2.24 17.76 -30.52
C TYR A 64 3.76 17.77 -30.32
N LYS A 65 4.53 18.39 -31.22
CA LYS A 65 6.00 18.44 -31.08
C LYS A 65 6.45 19.12 -29.79
N ASP A 66 5.64 20.03 -29.25
CA ASP A 66 5.84 20.67 -27.95
C ASP A 66 5.57 19.75 -26.74
N ALA A 67 4.98 18.59 -26.97
CA ALA A 67 4.64 17.58 -25.97
C ALA A 67 5.66 16.42 -25.90
N SER A 68 6.83 16.56 -26.53
CA SER A 68 7.90 15.52 -26.50
C SER A 68 8.35 15.21 -25.08
N VAL A 69 8.37 16.23 -24.22
CA VAL A 69 8.31 16.07 -22.76
C VAL A 69 7.11 16.84 -22.26
N SER A 70 6.28 16.21 -21.44
CA SER A 70 5.05 16.80 -20.93
C SER A 70 4.94 16.63 -19.43
N THR A 71 4.24 17.56 -18.77
CA THR A 71 4.00 17.50 -17.32
C THR A 71 2.54 17.71 -16.98
N ILE A 72 2.12 17.14 -15.85
CA ILE A 72 0.80 17.38 -15.28
C ILE A 72 0.89 17.51 -13.76
N GLY A 73 0.18 18.52 -13.23
CA GLY A 73 -0.01 18.68 -11.79
C GLY A 73 -1.17 17.82 -11.26
N PRO A 74 -1.27 17.66 -9.93
CA PRO A 74 -2.20 16.70 -9.32
C PRO A 74 -3.68 17.08 -9.45
N ASN A 75 -3.98 18.36 -9.67
CA ASN A 75 -5.37 18.85 -9.85
C ASN A 75 -5.73 19.12 -11.31
N ASN A 76 -4.80 18.93 -12.24
CA ASN A 76 -5.03 19.16 -13.67
C ASN A 76 -5.55 17.88 -14.32
N THR A 77 -6.35 18.03 -15.38
CA THR A 77 -6.91 16.92 -16.18
C THR A 77 -6.27 16.80 -17.56
N TYR A 78 -5.26 17.62 -17.84
CA TYR A 78 -4.53 17.62 -19.11
C TYR A 78 -3.05 17.95 -18.88
N PHE A 79 -2.20 17.45 -19.77
CA PHE A 79 -0.76 17.71 -19.78
C PHE A 79 -0.41 19.06 -20.41
N VAL A 80 0.71 19.60 -19.98
CA VAL A 80 1.36 20.79 -20.55
C VAL A 80 2.67 20.34 -21.19
N GLY A 81 2.82 20.62 -22.49
CA GLY A 81 4.05 20.37 -23.22
C GLY A 81 5.17 21.30 -22.76
N LEU A 82 6.37 20.76 -22.56
CA LEU A 82 7.55 21.47 -22.04
C LEU A 82 8.62 21.71 -23.09
N THR A 83 8.38 21.35 -24.35
CA THR A 83 9.41 21.38 -25.39
C THR A 83 9.03 22.31 -26.54
N PRO A 84 8.73 23.61 -26.34
CA PRO A 84 8.40 24.52 -27.45
C PRO A 84 9.57 24.66 -28.42
N GLU A 85 9.32 25.10 -29.66
CA GLU A 85 10.34 25.20 -30.72
C GLU A 85 11.52 26.11 -30.35
N LYS A 86 11.26 27.18 -29.60
CA LYS A 86 12.25 28.17 -29.15
C LYS A 86 12.34 28.24 -27.64
N ILE A 87 13.56 28.30 -27.12
CA ILE A 87 13.86 28.27 -25.68
C ILE A 87 15.07 29.15 -25.34
N THR A 88 15.36 29.27 -24.05
CA THR A 88 16.69 29.67 -23.59
C THR A 88 17.53 28.42 -23.37
N LEU A 89 18.62 28.24 -24.12
CA LEU A 89 19.55 27.11 -24.00
C LEU A 89 20.89 27.61 -23.47
N ASN A 90 21.37 27.07 -22.35
CA ASN A 90 22.65 27.47 -21.73
C ASN A 90 22.78 29.00 -21.54
N ALA A 91 21.70 29.64 -21.06
CA ALA A 91 21.56 31.09 -20.88
C ALA A 91 21.47 31.93 -22.17
N GLU A 92 21.56 31.33 -23.36
CA GLU A 92 21.33 32.00 -24.64
C GLU A 92 19.85 31.93 -25.03
N LYS A 93 19.22 33.06 -25.33
CA LYS A 93 17.79 33.16 -25.68
C LYS A 93 17.53 32.79 -27.14
N ASP A 94 16.26 32.49 -27.44
CA ASP A 94 15.72 32.23 -28.79
C ASP A 94 16.42 31.12 -29.58
N GLN A 95 17.01 30.16 -28.85
CA GLN A 95 17.68 29.00 -29.41
C GLN A 95 16.66 27.93 -29.83
N ALA A 96 17.01 27.14 -30.85
CA ALA A 96 16.22 25.97 -31.21
C ALA A 96 16.23 24.96 -30.05
N ASN A 97 15.07 24.40 -29.75
CA ASN A 97 14.95 23.40 -28.70
C ASN A 97 15.34 22.01 -29.23
N PRO A 98 16.43 21.39 -28.76
CA PRO A 98 16.82 20.04 -29.19
C PRO A 98 15.82 18.96 -28.79
N LEU A 99 14.87 19.27 -27.89
CA LEU A 99 13.81 18.36 -27.47
C LEU A 99 12.51 18.53 -28.26
N TYR A 100 12.39 19.52 -29.15
CA TYR A 100 11.15 19.76 -29.92
C TYR A 100 10.96 18.67 -30.98
N GLY A 101 9.87 17.91 -30.87
CA GLY A 101 9.57 16.75 -31.70
C GLY A 101 10.53 15.55 -31.51
N ALA A 102 11.29 15.53 -30.41
CA ALA A 102 12.29 14.50 -30.16
C ALA A 102 11.69 13.23 -29.54
N VAL A 103 12.28 12.08 -29.87
CA VAL A 103 12.05 10.83 -29.14
C VAL A 103 12.93 10.81 -27.89
N ILE A 104 12.33 10.51 -26.74
CA ILE A 104 12.97 10.51 -25.43
C ILE A 104 13.34 9.08 -25.05
N SER A 105 14.63 8.81 -24.93
CA SER A 105 15.16 7.49 -24.58
C SER A 105 15.25 7.28 -23.07
N GLN A 106 15.52 8.34 -22.30
CA GLN A 106 15.61 8.30 -20.84
C GLN A 106 14.97 9.56 -20.23
N LEU A 107 14.26 9.38 -19.10
CA LEU A 107 13.70 10.47 -18.30
C LEU A 107 13.88 10.19 -16.81
N SER A 108 14.49 11.14 -16.10
CA SER A 108 14.66 11.11 -14.64
C SER A 108 14.44 12.51 -14.06
N LEU A 109 14.70 12.69 -12.76
CA LEU A 109 14.61 13.98 -12.07
C LEU A 109 15.93 14.37 -11.42
N LEU A 110 16.25 15.66 -11.47
CA LEU A 110 17.43 16.26 -10.87
C LEU A 110 17.05 17.62 -10.27
N GLU A 111 17.15 17.76 -8.95
CA GLU A 111 16.59 18.93 -8.23
C GLU A 111 15.17 19.29 -8.70
N SER A 112 14.27 18.32 -8.66
CA SER A 112 12.86 18.48 -9.02
C SER A 112 12.58 18.80 -10.49
N CYS A 113 13.62 18.83 -11.33
CA CYS A 113 13.55 19.16 -12.75
C CYS A 113 13.75 17.92 -13.63
N PRO A 114 13.07 17.80 -14.79
CA PRO A 114 13.33 16.75 -15.76
C PRO A 114 14.80 16.70 -16.18
N LEU A 115 15.37 15.49 -16.23
CA LEU A 115 16.68 15.18 -16.79
C LEU A 115 16.50 14.14 -17.91
N ILE A 116 16.95 14.47 -19.11
CA ILE A 116 16.45 13.88 -20.36
C ILE A 116 17.62 13.46 -21.25
N VAL A 117 17.46 12.33 -21.93
CA VAL A 117 18.27 11.90 -23.08
C VAL A 117 17.36 11.74 -24.30
N THR A 118 17.79 12.25 -25.45
CA THR A 118 17.08 12.03 -26.72
C THR A 118 17.64 10.80 -27.43
N GLN A 119 16.82 10.13 -28.23
CA GLN A 119 17.29 9.01 -29.06
C GLN A 119 18.26 9.46 -30.16
N ALA A 120 18.09 10.68 -30.68
CA ALA A 120 18.87 11.19 -31.82
C ALA A 120 20.31 11.57 -31.46
N GLU A 121 20.53 12.27 -30.33
CA GLU A 121 21.89 12.61 -29.89
C GLU A 121 22.48 11.50 -29.02
N GLY A 122 21.71 10.90 -28.10
CA GLY A 122 22.08 9.71 -27.33
C GLY A 122 23.27 9.86 -26.36
N THR A 123 24.13 10.86 -26.54
CA THR A 123 25.41 11.05 -25.83
C THR A 123 25.42 12.27 -24.91
N LYS A 124 24.35 13.09 -24.92
CA LYS A 124 24.19 14.27 -24.06
C LYS A 124 23.00 14.18 -23.13
N LEU A 125 23.07 14.94 -22.06
CA LEU A 125 21.99 15.16 -21.10
C LEU A 125 21.42 16.56 -21.26
N TYR A 126 20.09 16.67 -21.08
CA TYR A 126 19.39 17.94 -21.01
C TYR A 126 18.58 18.04 -19.72
N SER A 127 18.52 19.22 -19.11
CA SER A 127 17.65 19.47 -17.95
C SER A 127 16.80 20.73 -18.09
N ILE A 128 15.49 20.59 -17.86
CA ILE A 128 14.52 21.68 -17.95
C ILE A 128 14.40 22.38 -16.58
N ARG A 129 15.05 23.53 -16.41
CA ARG A 129 15.23 24.22 -15.11
C ARG A 129 14.13 25.21 -14.74
N SER A 130 13.37 25.67 -15.73
CA SER A 130 12.23 26.56 -15.52
C SER A 130 11.15 26.20 -16.52
N PHE A 131 9.95 25.96 -16.03
CA PHE A 131 8.81 25.56 -16.85
C PHE A 131 7.47 26.13 -16.32
N SER A 132 7.51 27.30 -15.68
CA SER A 132 6.29 27.99 -15.20
C SER A 132 5.34 28.44 -16.32
N SER A 133 5.87 28.59 -17.55
CA SER A 133 5.10 28.89 -18.77
C SER A 133 5.88 28.50 -20.03
N ASN A 134 5.19 28.14 -21.12
CA ASN A 134 5.82 27.75 -22.39
C ASN A 134 6.73 28.83 -23.00
N SER A 135 6.54 30.10 -22.64
CA SER A 135 7.37 31.22 -23.11
C SER A 135 8.68 31.42 -22.32
N THR A 136 8.93 30.64 -21.26
CA THR A 136 10.09 30.80 -20.36
C THR A 136 10.80 29.49 -20.04
N ILE A 137 10.82 28.55 -21.01
CA ILE A 137 11.55 27.30 -20.86
C ILE A 137 13.06 27.55 -20.89
N ASN A 138 13.72 27.23 -19.78
CA ASN A 138 15.18 27.24 -19.65
C ASN A 138 15.72 25.81 -19.70
N LEU A 139 16.52 25.51 -20.72
CA LEU A 139 17.20 24.24 -20.90
C LEU A 139 18.68 24.42 -20.64
N ILE A 140 19.28 23.46 -19.95
CA ILE A 140 20.73 23.32 -19.87
C ILE A 140 21.14 22.00 -20.50
N SER A 141 22.28 21.96 -21.19
CA SER A 141 22.84 20.76 -21.78
C SER A 141 24.18 20.42 -21.14
N SER A 142 24.52 19.13 -21.09
CA SER A 142 25.89 18.69 -20.81
C SER A 142 26.77 18.78 -22.06
N GLU A 143 28.07 18.63 -21.87
CA GLU A 143 28.97 18.15 -22.92
C GLU A 143 28.63 16.67 -23.26
N GLU A 144 29.22 16.15 -24.33
CA GLU A 144 29.09 14.73 -24.67
C GLU A 144 29.71 13.87 -23.57
N LEU A 145 28.97 12.85 -23.12
CA LEU A 145 29.46 11.95 -22.09
C LEU A 145 30.54 11.04 -22.66
N LEU A 146 31.60 10.87 -21.88
CA LEU A 146 32.75 10.07 -22.26
C LEU A 146 32.66 8.67 -21.64
N ASP A 147 33.18 7.68 -22.36
CA ASP A 147 33.37 6.33 -21.88
C ASP A 147 34.62 6.22 -20.97
N ALA A 148 34.96 5.00 -20.53
CA ALA A 148 36.10 4.80 -19.62
C ALA A 148 37.48 4.99 -20.28
N ASN A 149 37.54 5.13 -21.61
CA ASN A 149 38.75 5.47 -22.36
C ASN A 149 38.79 6.95 -22.75
N HIS A 150 37.91 7.77 -22.18
CA HIS A 150 37.75 9.20 -22.47
C HIS A 150 37.36 9.51 -23.92
N GLU A 151 36.76 8.56 -24.63
CA GLU A 151 36.15 8.79 -25.95
C GLU A 151 34.64 9.04 -25.82
N VAL A 152 34.04 9.72 -26.79
CA VAL A 152 32.58 9.96 -26.79
C VAL A 152 31.85 8.63 -26.81
N CYS A 153 30.98 8.41 -25.82
CA CYS A 153 30.25 7.16 -25.67
C CYS A 153 29.36 6.86 -26.88
N ASN A 154 29.06 5.58 -27.11
CA ASN A 154 28.11 5.17 -28.15
C ASN A 154 26.63 5.25 -27.68
N GLY A 155 26.38 6.03 -26.64
CA GLY A 155 25.06 6.28 -26.09
C GLY A 155 24.94 6.00 -24.59
N ILE A 156 24.02 6.74 -23.98
CA ILE A 156 23.61 6.59 -22.58
C ILE A 156 22.62 5.43 -22.49
N PHE A 157 22.98 4.43 -21.70
CA PHE A 157 22.21 3.20 -21.54
C PHE A 157 21.17 3.29 -20.43
N ALA A 158 21.52 3.94 -19.31
CA ALA A 158 20.61 4.17 -18.19
C ALA A 158 20.95 5.49 -17.49
N LEU A 159 19.95 6.11 -16.87
CA LEU A 159 20.06 7.40 -16.21
C LEU A 159 19.27 7.46 -14.90
N ALA A 160 19.88 7.97 -13.83
CA ALA A 160 19.18 8.35 -12.62
C ALA A 160 19.70 9.68 -12.08
N GLY A 161 18.80 10.59 -11.72
CA GLY A 161 19.10 11.73 -10.87
C GLY A 161 18.47 11.56 -9.48
N ILE A 162 18.91 12.38 -8.52
CA ILE A 162 18.27 12.48 -7.21
C ILE A 162 17.39 13.73 -7.21
N ALA A 163 16.08 13.56 -6.99
CA ALA A 163 15.12 14.65 -7.15
C ALA A 163 15.32 15.80 -6.14
N ASN A 164 15.85 15.56 -4.96
CA ASN A 164 16.11 16.60 -3.95
C ASN A 164 17.59 17.02 -3.86
N ARG A 165 18.44 16.61 -4.81
CA ARG A 165 19.88 16.92 -4.83
C ARG A 165 20.36 17.28 -6.23
N SER A 166 21.53 17.89 -6.30
CA SER A 166 22.16 18.32 -7.54
C SER A 166 22.89 17.21 -8.29
N SER A 167 22.81 15.94 -7.88
CA SER A 167 23.65 14.86 -8.43
C SER A 167 22.87 13.90 -9.34
N PHE A 168 23.54 13.38 -10.37
CA PHE A 168 23.06 12.33 -11.26
C PHE A 168 24.13 11.27 -11.52
N LEU A 169 23.70 10.11 -12.00
CA LEU A 169 24.55 9.02 -12.47
C LEU A 169 24.01 8.51 -13.80
N ALA A 170 24.88 8.43 -14.80
CA ALA A 170 24.60 7.79 -16.08
C ALA A 170 25.46 6.53 -16.24
N VAL A 171 24.93 5.53 -16.96
CA VAL A 171 25.69 4.38 -17.44
C VAL A 171 25.81 4.50 -18.95
N VAL A 172 27.02 4.41 -19.48
CA VAL A 172 27.31 4.67 -20.89
C VAL A 172 27.93 3.47 -21.58
N LYS A 173 27.64 3.33 -22.88
CA LYS A 173 28.25 2.34 -23.77
C LYS A 173 29.68 2.76 -24.15
N PRO A 174 30.59 1.81 -24.39
CA PRO A 174 31.92 2.14 -24.91
C PRO A 174 31.82 2.69 -26.33
N HIS A 175 32.81 3.46 -26.75
CA HIS A 175 32.91 3.95 -28.12
C HIS A 175 32.88 2.76 -29.11
N GLY A 176 31.94 2.78 -30.05
CA GLY A 176 31.76 1.72 -31.05
C GLY A 176 31.33 0.34 -30.54
N GLY A 177 30.90 0.21 -29.27
CA GLY A 177 30.57 -1.08 -28.66
C GLY A 177 29.24 -1.12 -27.90
N ASN A 178 29.02 -2.26 -27.24
CA ASN A 178 27.85 -2.56 -26.41
C ASN A 178 28.16 -2.42 -24.92
N PHE A 179 27.13 -2.08 -24.14
CA PHE A 179 27.28 -1.99 -22.68
C PHE A 179 27.71 -3.34 -22.08
N GLY A 180 28.63 -3.31 -21.11
CA GLY A 180 29.24 -4.49 -20.48
C GLY A 180 30.57 -4.91 -21.10
N GLN A 181 30.92 -4.39 -22.28
CA GLN A 181 32.25 -4.55 -22.88
C GLN A 181 33.28 -3.61 -22.24
N ILE A 182 34.56 -3.85 -22.53
CA ILE A 182 35.67 -2.96 -22.11
C ILE A 182 35.36 -1.50 -22.49
N ASN A 183 35.76 -0.56 -21.63
CA ASN A 183 35.48 0.88 -21.73
C ASN A 183 34.03 1.32 -21.49
N SER A 184 33.08 0.41 -21.23
CA SER A 184 31.79 0.80 -20.62
C SER A 184 32.05 1.53 -19.29
N ALA A 185 31.20 2.49 -18.91
CA ALA A 185 31.47 3.30 -17.71
C ALA A 185 30.22 3.83 -16.99
N PHE A 186 30.43 4.17 -15.72
CA PHE A 186 29.61 5.14 -15.00
C PHE A 186 30.11 6.55 -15.26
N VAL A 187 29.18 7.49 -15.44
CA VAL A 187 29.48 8.92 -15.54
C VAL A 187 28.69 9.64 -14.44
N PRO A 188 29.30 9.85 -13.26
CA PRO A 188 28.69 10.69 -12.23
C PRO A 188 28.71 12.15 -12.66
N GLY A 189 27.72 12.92 -12.22
CA GLY A 189 27.70 14.34 -12.50
C GLY A 189 26.77 15.13 -11.60
N SER A 190 26.75 16.44 -11.80
CA SER A 190 25.93 17.37 -11.02
C SER A 190 25.49 18.60 -11.79
N VAL A 191 24.42 19.23 -11.32
CA VAL A 191 24.07 20.62 -11.67
C VAL A 191 24.86 21.55 -10.78
N GLN A 192 25.56 22.52 -11.38
CA GLN A 192 26.24 23.58 -10.67
C GLN A 192 25.65 24.93 -11.02
N LYS A 193 25.38 25.73 -9.98
CA LYS A 193 25.04 27.15 -10.13
C LYS A 193 26.34 27.93 -10.36
N THR A 194 26.39 28.69 -11.44
CA THR A 194 27.46 29.63 -11.79
C THR A 194 26.87 31.05 -11.89
N GLY A 195 27.72 32.09 -11.77
CA GLY A 195 27.25 33.49 -11.76
C GLY A 195 26.80 33.98 -10.38
N ASN A 196 26.14 35.14 -10.35
CA ASN A 196 25.69 35.81 -9.12
C ASN A 196 24.23 35.44 -8.76
N ASP A 197 23.84 35.60 -7.50
CA ASP A 197 22.53 35.14 -7.00
C ASP A 197 21.32 35.78 -7.70
N LEU A 198 21.50 36.95 -8.29
CA LEU A 198 20.46 37.70 -9.01
C LEU A 198 20.27 37.21 -10.46
N ALA A 199 21.25 36.51 -11.04
CA ALA A 199 21.17 35.90 -12.36
C ALA A 199 21.90 34.54 -12.36
N PRO A 200 21.32 33.50 -11.73
CA PRO A 200 21.90 32.17 -11.71
C PRO A 200 22.04 31.61 -13.13
N ASN A 201 23.25 31.22 -13.50
CA ASN A 201 23.47 30.30 -14.62
C ASN A 201 23.59 28.89 -14.06
N TYR A 202 23.09 27.90 -14.79
CA TYR A 202 23.21 26.50 -14.40
C TYR A 202 23.94 25.74 -15.49
N VAL A 203 24.83 24.83 -15.09
CA VAL A 203 25.56 23.95 -16.00
C VAL A 203 25.51 22.52 -15.50
N LEU A 204 25.38 21.57 -16.42
CA LEU A 204 25.55 20.16 -16.13
C LEU A 204 27.04 19.83 -16.22
N LYS A 205 27.66 19.49 -15.10
CA LYS A 205 29.05 19.05 -15.05
C LYS A 205 29.13 17.56 -14.81
N THR A 206 29.99 16.90 -15.55
CA THR A 206 30.35 15.50 -15.37
C THR A 206 31.65 15.41 -14.58
N ALA A 207 31.79 14.33 -13.83
CA ALA A 207 33.05 13.92 -13.23
C ALA A 207 33.68 12.82 -14.10
N GLU A 208 34.85 12.33 -13.67
CA GLU A 208 35.58 11.29 -14.39
C GLU A 208 34.77 9.99 -14.52
N SER A 209 34.81 9.40 -15.71
CA SER A 209 34.12 8.15 -16.01
C SER A 209 34.78 6.98 -15.29
N VAL A 210 33.99 6.17 -14.58
CA VAL A 210 34.49 5.01 -13.83
C VAL A 210 34.22 3.72 -14.63
N PRO A 211 35.24 2.90 -14.95
CA PRO A 211 35.05 1.68 -15.73
C PRO A 211 34.04 0.68 -15.11
N LEU A 212 33.15 0.17 -15.96
CA LEU A 212 32.12 -0.80 -15.60
C LEU A 212 32.03 -1.93 -16.63
N ASN A 213 32.69 -3.05 -16.38
CA ASN A 213 32.67 -4.23 -17.26
C ASN A 213 32.85 -5.53 -16.44
N VAL A 214 33.03 -6.66 -17.10
CA VAL A 214 33.18 -7.98 -16.44
C VAL A 214 34.34 -8.07 -15.43
N SER A 215 35.33 -7.17 -15.52
CA SER A 215 36.46 -7.11 -14.59
C SER A 215 36.27 -6.14 -13.43
N SER A 216 35.11 -5.49 -13.31
CA SER A 216 34.84 -4.50 -12.26
C SER A 216 34.76 -5.13 -10.87
N ASP A 217 35.62 -4.70 -9.95
CA ASP A 217 35.70 -5.19 -8.57
C ASP A 217 34.39 -5.05 -7.78
N ALA A 218 33.53 -4.09 -8.15
CA ALA A 218 32.21 -3.93 -7.55
C ALA A 218 31.25 -5.08 -7.85
N LEU A 219 31.45 -5.79 -8.97
CA LEU A 219 30.59 -6.88 -9.43
C LEU A 219 31.21 -8.26 -9.25
N LYS A 220 32.53 -8.40 -9.41
CA LYS A 220 33.19 -9.70 -9.29
C LYS A 220 33.58 -10.05 -7.84
N ILE A 221 33.76 -11.34 -7.61
CA ILE A 221 34.44 -11.90 -6.44
C ILE A 221 35.50 -12.84 -6.99
N GLY A 222 36.78 -12.60 -6.68
CA GLY A 222 37.89 -13.36 -7.26
C GLY A 222 38.13 -13.03 -8.75
N ASN A 223 37.80 -13.96 -9.64
CA ASN A 223 38.07 -13.81 -11.09
C ASN A 223 37.00 -12.96 -11.80
N ASP A 224 37.31 -12.53 -13.02
CA ASP A 224 36.39 -11.75 -13.86
C ASP A 224 35.11 -12.53 -14.17
N LEU A 225 34.01 -11.81 -14.35
CA LEU A 225 32.71 -12.38 -14.69
C LEU A 225 32.73 -13.01 -16.08
N THR A 226 31.90 -14.03 -16.28
CA THR A 226 31.67 -14.57 -17.63
C THR A 226 30.88 -13.57 -18.48
N SER A 227 29.89 -12.92 -17.88
CA SER A 227 29.05 -11.94 -18.56
C SER A 227 28.42 -10.96 -17.58
N ILE A 228 28.11 -9.78 -18.11
CA ILE A 228 27.07 -8.89 -17.61
C ILE A 228 25.97 -8.99 -18.67
N ASP A 229 24.99 -9.87 -18.46
CA ASP A 229 23.95 -10.13 -19.47
C ASP A 229 22.87 -9.04 -19.40
N ASN A 230 22.71 -8.38 -20.54
CA ASN A 230 21.80 -7.27 -20.75
C ASN A 230 21.25 -7.28 -22.19
N GLN A 231 21.62 -8.30 -23.01
CA GLN A 231 21.24 -8.38 -24.43
C GLN A 231 20.46 -9.64 -24.77
N THR A 232 20.68 -10.76 -24.08
CA THR A 232 20.10 -12.06 -24.46
C THR A 232 18.76 -12.34 -23.79
N ALA A 233 18.49 -11.70 -22.65
CA ALA A 233 17.27 -11.89 -21.85
C ALA A 233 16.40 -10.63 -21.68
N GLY A 234 16.75 -9.51 -22.34
CA GLY A 234 15.95 -8.27 -22.29
C GLY A 234 15.92 -7.57 -20.92
N ILE A 235 16.92 -7.80 -20.06
CA ILE A 235 16.98 -7.21 -18.72
C ILE A 235 17.61 -5.82 -18.82
N PRO A 236 16.88 -4.74 -18.50
CA PRO A 236 17.46 -3.40 -18.47
C PRO A 236 18.39 -3.25 -17.26
N VAL A 237 19.45 -2.44 -17.41
CA VAL A 237 20.18 -1.94 -16.23
C VAL A 237 19.25 -1.00 -15.48
N THR A 238 19.06 -1.27 -14.19
CA THR A 238 18.24 -0.43 -13.32
C THR A 238 19.14 0.51 -12.52
N LEU A 239 18.77 1.79 -12.46
CA LEU A 239 19.44 2.82 -11.66
C LEU A 239 18.43 3.49 -10.73
N TYR A 240 18.84 3.77 -9.51
CA TYR A 240 18.02 4.47 -8.53
C TYR A 240 18.85 5.43 -7.69
N GLY A 241 18.40 6.67 -7.56
CA GLY A 241 18.97 7.67 -6.65
C GLY A 241 18.15 7.77 -5.37
N SER A 242 18.75 7.43 -4.22
CA SER A 242 18.09 7.55 -2.93
C SER A 242 18.06 8.99 -2.45
N GLU A 243 16.86 9.55 -2.30
CA GLU A 243 16.65 10.92 -1.79
C GLU A 243 17.05 11.06 -0.31
N THR A 244 16.84 9.99 0.48
CA THR A 244 17.16 9.94 1.92
C THR A 244 18.66 9.82 2.15
N LEU A 245 19.28 8.80 1.56
CA LEU A 245 20.70 8.51 1.77
C LEU A 245 21.62 9.38 0.91
N GLY A 246 21.12 9.94 -0.20
CA GLY A 246 21.90 10.77 -1.10
C GLY A 246 22.91 10.00 -1.95
N VAL A 247 22.62 8.73 -2.23
CA VAL A 247 23.52 7.79 -2.92
C VAL A 247 22.78 7.10 -4.06
N PHE A 248 23.54 6.54 -5.00
CA PHE A 248 22.99 5.78 -6.13
C PHE A 248 23.13 4.28 -5.91
N TYR A 249 22.20 3.53 -6.48
CA TYR A 249 22.27 2.09 -6.61
C TYR A 249 22.08 1.70 -8.06
N SER A 250 22.78 0.66 -8.50
CA SER A 250 22.61 0.08 -9.82
C SER A 250 22.51 -1.43 -9.77
N GLY A 251 21.60 -1.99 -10.58
CA GLY A 251 21.30 -3.40 -10.64
C GLY A 251 21.62 -4.00 -12.02
N TYR A 252 22.11 -5.26 -12.01
CA TYR A 252 22.58 -5.98 -13.19
C TYR A 252 22.15 -7.44 -13.16
N ALA A 253 22.18 -8.11 -14.31
CA ALA A 253 22.27 -9.56 -14.38
C ALA A 253 23.71 -9.96 -14.72
N VAL A 254 24.30 -10.78 -13.86
CA VAL A 254 25.71 -11.14 -13.92
C VAL A 254 25.87 -12.64 -13.80
N THR A 255 26.88 -13.18 -14.50
CA THR A 255 27.24 -14.59 -14.42
C THR A 255 28.68 -14.71 -13.94
N SER A 256 28.90 -15.40 -12.82
CA SER A 256 30.23 -15.64 -12.28
C SER A 256 31.08 -16.49 -13.24
N ALA A 257 32.41 -16.46 -13.09
CA ALA A 257 33.27 -17.45 -13.73
C ALA A 257 33.07 -18.84 -13.09
N ASN A 258 33.33 -19.89 -13.86
CA ASN A 258 33.29 -21.27 -13.41
C ASN A 258 34.62 -21.65 -12.72
N ASP A 259 34.87 -21.10 -11.53
CA ASP A 259 36.11 -21.35 -10.76
C ASP A 259 35.83 -21.30 -9.23
N PRO A 260 36.54 -22.10 -8.41
CA PRO A 260 36.31 -22.19 -6.96
C PRO A 260 36.39 -20.89 -6.16
N MET A 261 37.14 -19.91 -6.67
CA MET A 261 37.30 -18.60 -6.02
C MET A 261 36.39 -17.53 -6.63
N SER A 262 35.57 -17.89 -7.61
CA SER A 262 34.76 -16.96 -8.38
C SER A 262 33.34 -16.83 -7.84
N GLY A 263 32.89 -15.57 -7.72
CA GLY A 263 31.51 -15.23 -7.42
C GLY A 263 31.11 -13.92 -8.09
N ALA A 264 29.89 -13.46 -7.81
CA ALA A 264 29.36 -12.25 -8.42
C ALA A 264 28.44 -11.47 -7.46
N ARG A 265 28.22 -10.19 -7.77
CA ARG A 265 27.23 -9.29 -7.17
C ARG A 265 26.38 -8.67 -8.26
N SER A 266 25.07 -8.63 -8.05
CA SER A 266 24.13 -8.00 -8.98
C SER A 266 23.85 -6.53 -8.65
N VAL A 267 24.37 -5.99 -7.54
CA VAL A 267 24.13 -4.61 -7.10
C VAL A 267 25.44 -3.87 -6.78
N ILE A 268 25.54 -2.63 -7.26
CA ILE A 268 26.63 -1.70 -6.94
C ILE A 268 26.08 -0.53 -6.12
N TYR A 269 26.90 -0.05 -5.19
CA TYR A 269 26.70 1.16 -4.42
C TYR A 269 27.51 2.32 -5.02
N GLY A 270 26.89 3.48 -5.22
CA GLY A 270 27.55 4.67 -5.76
C GLY A 270 28.07 4.49 -7.19
N ALA A 271 29.20 5.12 -7.50
CA ALA A 271 29.84 5.06 -8.82
C ALA A 271 30.91 3.95 -8.88
N GLY A 272 30.53 2.70 -8.60
CA GLY A 272 31.43 1.54 -8.70
C GLY A 272 31.99 1.01 -7.37
N SER A 273 31.32 1.24 -6.24
CA SER A 273 31.71 0.65 -4.95
C SER A 273 30.95 -0.63 -4.64
N LYS A 274 31.58 -1.53 -3.89
CA LYS A 274 30.93 -2.75 -3.39
C LYS A 274 29.80 -2.39 -2.42
N ILE A 275 28.63 -2.98 -2.60
CA ILE A 275 27.49 -2.85 -1.68
C ILE A 275 27.74 -3.56 -0.33
N THR A 276 28.63 -4.56 -0.33
CA THR A 276 29.02 -5.34 0.85
C THR A 276 30.37 -6.06 0.59
N PRO A 277 31.18 -6.35 1.63
CA PRO A 277 32.44 -7.10 1.50
C PRO A 277 32.31 -8.49 0.85
N ASP A 278 33.42 -9.09 0.40
CA ASP A 278 33.42 -10.41 -0.28
C ASP A 278 33.25 -11.57 0.71
N ASP A 279 33.80 -11.42 1.92
CA ASP A 279 33.88 -12.43 2.97
C ASP A 279 32.55 -12.67 3.72
N VAL A 280 31.56 -11.79 3.52
CA VAL A 280 30.23 -11.92 4.13
C VAL A 280 29.22 -12.65 3.23
N LEU A 281 29.54 -12.82 1.95
CA LEU A 281 28.62 -13.39 0.97
C LEU A 281 28.61 -14.92 1.05
N ALA A 282 27.46 -15.47 1.41
CA ALA A 282 27.22 -16.91 1.29
C ALA A 282 27.06 -17.30 -0.21
N PRO A 283 27.18 -18.59 -0.57
CA PRO A 283 26.95 -19.06 -1.94
C PRO A 283 25.60 -18.69 -2.56
N ASP A 284 24.63 -18.31 -1.73
CA ASP A 284 23.24 -18.07 -2.04
C ASP A 284 22.67 -16.78 -1.44
N SER A 285 23.51 -15.83 -1.01
CA SER A 285 22.99 -14.53 -0.60
C SER A 285 22.26 -13.83 -1.76
N ILE A 286 21.21 -13.07 -1.43
CA ILE A 286 20.22 -12.61 -2.43
C ILE A 286 20.85 -11.83 -3.59
N ILE A 287 21.72 -10.86 -3.30
CA ILE A 287 22.30 -9.95 -4.31
C ILE A 287 23.72 -10.32 -4.76
N GLY A 288 24.19 -11.50 -4.38
CA GLY A 288 25.53 -11.95 -4.74
C GLY A 288 25.99 -13.16 -3.93
N GLY A 289 27.02 -13.84 -4.40
CA GLY A 289 27.52 -15.04 -3.73
C GLY A 289 28.71 -15.66 -4.43
N ASN A 290 29.41 -16.52 -3.69
CA ASN A 290 30.50 -17.34 -4.19
C ASN A 290 30.08 -18.84 -4.15
N PRO A 291 29.60 -19.41 -5.27
CA PRO A 291 29.15 -20.80 -5.35
C PRO A 291 30.26 -21.87 -5.26
N ALA A 292 31.51 -21.50 -4.96
CA ALA A 292 32.63 -22.42 -4.74
C ALA A 292 32.86 -23.43 -5.87
N GLY A 293 32.95 -22.93 -7.11
CA GLY A 293 33.40 -23.73 -8.27
C GLY A 293 32.31 -24.12 -9.25
N ALA A 294 31.08 -23.70 -9.01
CA ALA A 294 30.01 -23.72 -10.01
C ALA A 294 29.79 -22.30 -10.57
N GLN A 295 29.30 -22.21 -11.81
CA GLN A 295 28.81 -20.94 -12.33
C GLN A 295 27.48 -20.57 -11.63
N ALA A 296 27.33 -19.32 -11.21
CA ALA A 296 26.10 -18.80 -10.65
C ALA A 296 25.67 -17.51 -11.34
N GLN A 297 24.36 -17.33 -11.43
CA GLN A 297 23.72 -16.13 -11.96
C GLN A 297 23.04 -15.36 -10.83
N PHE A 298 23.20 -14.05 -10.85
CA PHE A 298 22.54 -13.12 -9.94
C PHE A 298 21.95 -11.98 -10.75
N CYS A 299 20.69 -11.66 -10.49
CA CYS A 299 19.91 -10.74 -11.30
C CYS A 299 19.22 -9.69 -10.43
N THR A 300 19.23 -8.44 -10.89
CA THR A 300 18.44 -7.36 -10.30
C THR A 300 17.68 -6.66 -11.43
N HIS A 301 16.37 -6.92 -11.52
CA HIS A 301 15.48 -6.36 -12.55
C HIS A 301 15.04 -4.94 -12.21
N HIS A 302 14.79 -4.68 -10.93
CA HIS A 302 14.42 -3.36 -10.41
C HIS A 302 15.05 -3.12 -9.05
N ILE A 303 15.32 -1.85 -8.75
CA ILE A 303 15.91 -1.42 -7.48
C ILE A 303 15.26 -0.12 -7.00
N ALA A 304 15.03 -0.03 -5.69
CA ALA A 304 14.56 1.17 -5.01
C ALA A 304 15.07 1.18 -3.56
N THR A 305 14.99 2.32 -2.89
CA THR A 305 15.15 2.36 -1.43
C THR A 305 13.81 2.60 -0.76
N MET A 306 13.60 1.93 0.37
CA MET A 306 12.50 2.16 1.28
C MET A 306 13.00 2.92 2.51
N SER A 307 12.40 4.06 2.81
CA SER A 307 12.56 4.73 4.11
C SER A 307 11.28 4.56 4.90
N ALA A 308 11.29 3.61 5.83
CA ALA A 308 10.11 3.20 6.60
C ALA A 308 9.63 4.32 7.55
N SER A 309 8.37 4.25 7.97
CA SER A 309 7.80 5.09 9.02
C SER A 309 8.48 4.91 10.39
N THR A 310 9.28 3.85 10.54
CA THR A 310 10.15 3.60 11.70
C THR A 310 11.46 4.40 11.63
N GLY A 311 11.75 5.06 10.51
CA GLY A 311 12.97 5.80 10.22
C GLY A 311 14.11 4.95 9.67
N LEU A 312 13.90 3.65 9.45
CA LEU A 312 14.91 2.72 8.97
C LEU A 312 14.90 2.62 7.44
N ASP A 313 16.09 2.50 6.86
CA ASP A 313 16.29 2.37 5.42
C ASP A 313 16.53 0.91 5.00
N TYR A 314 15.94 0.53 3.86
CA TYR A 314 16.11 -0.78 3.23
C TYR A 314 16.31 -0.63 1.72
N LEU A 315 17.08 -1.55 1.15
CA LEU A 315 17.20 -1.73 -0.28
C LEU A 315 16.12 -2.71 -0.74
N VAL A 316 15.25 -2.28 -1.64
CA VAL A 316 14.24 -3.14 -2.26
C VAL A 316 14.74 -3.57 -3.62
N VAL A 317 14.87 -4.87 -3.85
CA VAL A 317 15.33 -5.46 -5.11
C VAL A 317 14.28 -6.42 -5.65
N VAL A 318 14.06 -6.38 -6.97
CA VAL A 318 13.36 -7.44 -7.71
C VAL A 318 14.42 -8.30 -8.38
N GLY A 319 14.45 -9.60 -8.09
CA GLY A 319 15.48 -10.52 -8.54
C GLY A 319 16.15 -11.27 -7.39
N GLY A 320 17.31 -11.86 -7.68
CA GLY A 320 18.08 -12.61 -6.71
C GLY A 320 19.06 -13.58 -7.38
N LYS A 321 19.45 -14.63 -6.65
CA LYS A 321 20.18 -15.77 -7.21
C LYS A 321 19.27 -16.60 -8.12
N GLY A 322 19.69 -16.82 -9.36
CA GLY A 322 18.97 -17.66 -10.32
C GLY A 322 18.94 -17.07 -11.71
N ASP A 323 18.27 -17.78 -12.60
CA ASP A 323 18.09 -17.37 -13.99
C ASP A 323 17.24 -16.08 -14.05
N PRO A 324 17.61 -15.11 -14.90
CA PRO A 324 16.81 -13.92 -15.13
C PRO A 324 15.33 -14.14 -15.44
N THR A 325 14.98 -15.26 -16.07
CA THR A 325 13.61 -15.58 -16.48
C THR A 325 12.75 -16.09 -15.33
N THR A 326 13.35 -16.62 -14.26
CA THR A 326 12.63 -17.19 -13.12
C THR A 326 12.57 -16.27 -11.90
N THR A 327 13.40 -15.21 -11.87
CA THR A 327 13.57 -14.32 -10.70
C THR A 327 12.74 -13.04 -10.77
N LYS A 328 11.86 -12.88 -11.76
CA LYS A 328 11.12 -11.63 -12.04
C LYS A 328 9.96 -11.35 -11.08
N GLN A 329 9.63 -12.31 -10.21
CA GLN A 329 8.60 -12.17 -9.18
C GLN A 329 9.18 -12.10 -7.76
N ASP A 330 10.48 -12.39 -7.60
CA ASP A 330 11.12 -12.40 -6.30
C ASP A 330 11.44 -10.97 -5.88
N VAL A 331 10.94 -10.54 -4.72
CA VAL A 331 11.16 -9.20 -4.19
C VAL A 331 11.70 -9.29 -2.77
N TYR A 332 12.82 -8.61 -2.51
CA TYR A 332 13.47 -8.62 -1.21
C TYR A 332 13.76 -7.21 -0.70
N ALA A 333 13.56 -6.99 0.59
CA ALA A 333 13.95 -5.78 1.32
C ALA A 333 15.12 -6.08 2.26
N LEU A 334 16.28 -5.50 1.97
CA LEU A 334 17.53 -5.75 2.68
C LEU A 334 17.91 -4.53 3.54
N PRO A 335 18.25 -4.68 4.82
CA PRO A 335 18.53 -3.54 5.69
C PRO A 335 19.78 -2.77 5.23
N LEU A 336 19.71 -1.44 5.27
CA LEU A 336 20.80 -0.54 4.90
C LEU A 336 21.37 0.18 6.11
N ILE A 337 22.68 0.40 6.12
CA ILE A 337 23.31 1.30 7.09
C ILE A 337 22.85 2.73 6.78
N GLY A 338 22.25 3.42 7.75
CA GLY A 338 21.66 4.75 7.50
C GLY A 338 22.60 5.93 7.75
N THR A 339 23.75 5.71 8.39
CA THR A 339 24.69 6.80 8.74
C THR A 339 26.13 6.32 8.89
N GLY A 340 27.07 7.27 8.94
CA GLY A 340 28.51 7.01 9.00
C GLY A 340 29.14 6.79 7.62
N GLU A 341 30.40 6.33 7.61
CA GLU A 341 31.17 6.14 6.37
C GLU A 341 30.59 5.06 5.44
N ASN A 342 29.89 4.08 6.03
CA ASN A 342 29.27 2.98 5.31
C ASN A 342 27.79 3.21 4.99
N ALA A 343 27.27 4.43 5.14
CA ALA A 343 25.87 4.74 4.84
C ALA A 343 25.50 4.31 3.41
N GLY A 344 24.38 3.62 3.25
CA GLY A 344 23.92 3.04 1.98
C GLY A 344 24.51 1.68 1.60
N THR A 345 25.40 1.10 2.42
CA THR A 345 25.79 -0.32 2.27
C THR A 345 24.85 -1.24 3.05
N LEU A 346 24.89 -2.56 2.79
CA LEU A 346 24.07 -3.52 3.54
C LEU A 346 24.44 -3.53 5.03
N ALA A 347 23.43 -3.56 5.88
CA ALA A 347 23.57 -3.84 7.30
C ALA A 347 23.43 -5.34 7.57
N LYS A 348 23.94 -5.78 8.72
CA LYS A 348 23.72 -7.15 9.21
C LYS A 348 22.22 -7.43 9.41
N LYS A 349 21.73 -8.58 8.96
CA LYS A 349 20.30 -8.94 9.03
C LYS A 349 19.72 -8.98 10.45
N THR A 350 20.57 -9.20 11.45
CA THR A 350 20.21 -9.19 12.88
C THR A 350 20.58 -7.89 13.60
N ALA A 351 20.94 -6.83 12.86
CA ALA A 351 21.33 -5.56 13.46
C ALA A 351 20.17 -4.96 14.28
N ILE A 352 20.49 -4.47 15.49
CA ILE A 352 19.53 -3.73 16.30
C ILE A 352 19.68 -2.24 15.96
N PRO A 353 18.58 -1.54 15.65
CA PRO A 353 18.60 -0.12 15.35
C PRO A 353 19.15 0.73 16.50
N PHE A 354 19.86 1.79 16.14
CA PHE A 354 20.30 2.83 17.06
C PHE A 354 19.46 4.10 16.86
N ASN A 355 19.08 4.75 17.96
CA ASN A 355 18.37 6.03 17.96
C ASN A 355 19.36 7.17 18.15
N PHE A 356 19.26 8.21 17.33
CA PHE A 356 20.12 9.39 17.41
C PHE A 356 19.35 10.53 18.06
N TYR A 357 19.92 11.12 19.11
CA TYR A 357 19.35 12.26 19.81
C TYR A 357 20.23 13.50 19.63
N ASN A 358 19.60 14.67 19.56
CA ASN A 358 20.29 15.95 19.47
C ASN A 358 20.27 16.66 20.83
N ALA A 359 21.44 16.72 21.48
CA ALA A 359 21.61 17.36 22.79
C ALA A 359 21.23 18.85 22.79
N THR A 360 21.49 19.56 21.68
CA THR A 360 21.14 20.97 21.52
C THR A 360 19.63 21.19 21.38
N LEU A 361 18.87 20.15 21.03
CA LEU A 361 17.41 20.16 20.95
C LEU A 361 16.76 19.42 22.13
N ASN A 362 17.33 19.54 23.33
CA ASN A 362 16.86 18.88 24.56
C ASN A 362 16.76 17.35 24.42
N ASN A 363 17.79 16.72 23.86
CA ASN A 363 17.84 15.27 23.59
C ASN A 363 16.65 14.77 22.75
N ARG A 364 16.21 15.56 21.77
CA ARG A 364 15.14 15.17 20.84
C ARG A 364 15.64 14.10 19.86
N LEU A 365 14.80 13.09 19.59
CA LEU A 365 15.04 12.08 18.56
C LEU A 365 15.12 12.76 17.18
N ILE A 366 16.24 12.60 16.50
CA ILE A 366 16.46 13.14 15.15
C ILE A 366 16.50 12.06 14.06
N GLY A 367 16.64 10.80 14.44
CA GLY A 367 16.62 9.68 13.51
C GLY A 367 16.86 8.34 14.16
N ARG A 368 16.67 7.28 13.38
CA ARG A 368 16.96 5.90 13.74
C ARG A 368 17.70 5.28 12.55
N ALA A 369 18.73 4.46 12.79
CA ALA A 369 19.42 3.79 11.70
C ALA A 369 20.00 2.44 12.14
N PHE A 370 20.22 1.55 11.17
CA PHE A 370 21.19 0.48 11.34
C PHE A 370 22.60 1.07 11.24
N VAL A 371 23.50 0.61 12.12
CA VAL A 371 24.90 1.05 12.18
C VAL A 371 25.89 -0.11 12.15
N THR A 372 25.39 -1.35 12.13
CA THR A 372 26.21 -2.56 12.19
C THR A 372 26.33 -3.18 10.80
N ALA A 373 27.53 -3.12 10.23
CA ALA A 373 27.87 -3.80 9.00
C ALA A 373 27.94 -5.34 9.19
N PRO A 374 27.71 -6.14 8.15
CA PRO A 374 27.98 -7.57 8.17
C PRO A 374 29.50 -7.81 8.30
N THR A 375 29.87 -8.87 9.00
CA THR A 375 31.28 -9.23 9.30
C THR A 375 31.60 -10.69 9.02
N GLY A 376 30.60 -11.56 8.84
CA GLY A 376 30.81 -12.96 8.46
C GLY A 376 29.69 -13.52 7.59
N ILE A 377 29.95 -14.71 7.04
CA ILE A 377 28.97 -15.48 6.26
C ILE A 377 27.72 -15.73 7.12
N GLY A 378 26.54 -15.50 6.53
CA GLY A 378 25.25 -15.63 7.22
C GLY A 378 24.76 -14.34 7.92
N ASP A 379 25.55 -13.26 7.89
CA ASP A 379 25.09 -11.94 8.33
C ASP A 379 24.14 -11.28 7.31
N LEU A 380 24.02 -11.84 6.11
CA LEU A 380 23.11 -11.41 5.04
C LEU A 380 22.02 -12.45 4.81
N PHE A 381 20.89 -12.03 4.23
CA PHE A 381 19.79 -12.93 3.90
C PHE A 381 20.11 -13.83 2.70
N SER A 382 19.68 -15.09 2.80
CA SER A 382 19.57 -16.08 1.72
C SER A 382 18.10 -16.49 1.52
N PRO A 383 17.66 -16.80 0.28
CA PRO A 383 16.33 -17.36 0.02
C PRO A 383 15.98 -18.63 0.82
N THR A 384 16.98 -19.37 1.32
CA THR A 384 16.78 -20.59 2.11
C THR A 384 16.84 -20.37 3.62
N ASP A 385 17.04 -19.12 4.07
CA ASP A 385 17.03 -18.80 5.49
C ASP A 385 15.67 -19.08 6.11
N LEU A 386 15.65 -19.63 7.33
CA LEU A 386 14.41 -19.81 8.10
C LEU A 386 13.72 -18.47 8.40
N ASP A 387 14.47 -17.36 8.42
CA ASP A 387 13.95 -16.04 8.69
C ASP A 387 13.80 -15.15 7.44
N ILE A 388 13.77 -15.77 6.25
CA ILE A 388 13.61 -15.08 4.96
C ILE A 388 12.31 -14.27 4.89
N TYR A 389 11.27 -14.66 5.63
CA TYR A 389 10.01 -13.94 5.69
C TYR A 389 10.15 -12.48 6.17
N LYS A 390 11.27 -12.12 6.84
CA LYS A 390 11.60 -10.73 7.21
C LYS A 390 12.06 -9.88 6.02
N ALA A 391 12.63 -10.50 4.99
CA ALA A 391 13.14 -9.83 3.81
C ALA A 391 12.23 -10.02 2.59
N LYS A 392 11.52 -11.14 2.47
CA LYS A 392 10.66 -11.47 1.32
C LYS A 392 9.40 -10.61 1.31
N VAL A 393 9.37 -9.63 0.41
CA VAL A 393 8.23 -8.75 0.18
C VAL A 393 7.12 -9.55 -0.51
N GLY A 394 5.88 -9.34 -0.09
CA GLY A 394 4.72 -10.13 -0.54
C GLY A 394 4.51 -11.44 0.21
N GLY A 395 5.31 -11.71 1.24
CA GLY A 395 5.12 -12.83 2.14
C GLY A 395 5.06 -14.19 1.42
N GLU A 396 3.93 -14.86 1.57
CA GLU A 396 3.63 -16.16 0.95
C GLU A 396 2.70 -16.01 -0.27
N GLY A 397 2.15 -14.82 -0.49
CA GLY A 397 1.33 -14.49 -1.65
C GLY A 397 2.12 -14.60 -2.97
N THR A 398 1.44 -15.05 -4.02
CA THR A 398 2.02 -15.18 -5.37
C THR A 398 1.36 -14.18 -6.32
N LEU A 399 2.17 -13.50 -7.13
CA LEU A 399 1.70 -12.57 -8.15
C LEU A 399 1.20 -13.34 -9.39
N PRO A 400 0.22 -12.79 -10.13
CA PRO A 400 -0.34 -13.46 -11.31
C PRO A 400 0.58 -13.43 -12.54
N GLY A 401 1.69 -12.70 -12.50
CA GLY A 401 2.58 -12.44 -13.63
C GLY A 401 3.91 -11.81 -13.22
N ASP A 402 4.80 -11.59 -14.19
CA ASP A 402 6.09 -10.90 -13.99
C ASP A 402 5.90 -9.44 -13.55
N ILE A 403 6.78 -8.98 -12.66
CA ILE A 403 6.85 -7.57 -12.26
C ILE A 403 7.44 -6.76 -13.41
N LYS A 404 6.72 -5.71 -13.85
CA LYS A 404 7.21 -4.76 -14.88
C LYS A 404 7.70 -3.45 -14.28
N LYS A 405 7.20 -3.08 -13.11
CA LYS A 405 7.63 -1.89 -12.39
C LYS A 405 7.54 -2.07 -10.88
N LEU A 406 8.54 -1.53 -10.19
CA LEU A 406 8.61 -1.36 -8.75
C LEU A 406 8.39 0.11 -8.36
N PHE A 407 7.57 0.35 -7.33
CA PHE A 407 7.43 1.65 -6.66
C PHE A 407 7.39 1.42 -5.15
N VAL A 408 8.05 2.28 -4.38
CA VAL A 408 8.15 2.14 -2.93
C VAL A 408 7.77 3.45 -2.26
N GLU A 409 6.89 3.35 -1.27
CA GLU A 409 6.44 4.48 -0.47
C GLU A 409 6.28 4.05 1.00
N LYS A 410 7.08 4.64 1.88
CA LYS A 410 7.13 4.36 3.32
C LYS A 410 7.26 2.87 3.65
N ASP A 411 6.18 2.27 4.16
CA ASP A 411 6.14 0.90 4.68
C ASP A 411 5.68 -0.07 3.58
N THR A 412 5.46 0.39 2.35
CA THR A 412 4.74 -0.37 1.33
C THR A 412 5.51 -0.42 0.04
N VAL A 413 5.58 -1.63 -0.52
CA VAL A 413 6.09 -1.88 -1.86
C VAL A 413 4.92 -2.13 -2.78
N PHE A 414 4.91 -1.42 -3.89
CA PHE A 414 3.94 -1.55 -4.97
C PHE A 414 4.61 -2.12 -6.21
N VAL A 415 3.93 -3.02 -6.90
CA VAL A 415 4.38 -3.60 -8.16
C VAL A 415 3.30 -3.52 -9.22
N SER A 416 3.70 -3.27 -10.47
CA SER A 416 2.82 -3.47 -11.62
C SER A 416 3.10 -4.84 -12.24
N VAL A 417 2.02 -5.54 -12.55
CA VAL A 417 2.02 -6.84 -13.24
C VAL A 417 1.21 -6.68 -14.51
N PHE A 418 1.79 -7.04 -15.65
CA PHE A 418 1.11 -6.89 -16.94
C PHE A 418 0.45 -8.18 -17.43
N GLU A 419 1.10 -9.32 -17.23
CA GLU A 419 0.65 -10.57 -17.85
C GLU A 419 -0.49 -11.19 -17.04
N ASP A 420 -1.60 -11.47 -17.72
CA ASP A 420 -2.59 -12.45 -17.30
C ASP A 420 -2.00 -13.85 -17.59
N ASN A 421 -2.17 -14.85 -16.69
CA ASN A 421 -1.86 -16.29 -16.89
C ASN A 421 -0.54 -16.92 -16.38
N ILE A 422 0.16 -16.40 -15.35
CA ILE A 422 1.08 -17.32 -14.62
C ILE A 422 0.30 -18.18 -13.61
N LEU A 423 -0.71 -17.59 -12.97
CA LEU A 423 -1.74 -18.30 -12.21
C LEU A 423 -3.01 -18.29 -13.06
N ALA A 424 -3.47 -19.44 -13.53
CA ALA A 424 -4.69 -19.53 -14.36
C ALA A 424 -5.86 -18.79 -13.67
N HIS A 425 -6.51 -17.87 -14.38
CA HIS A 425 -7.68 -17.10 -13.95
C HIS A 425 -7.45 -15.89 -13.02
N GLU A 426 -6.26 -15.27 -13.04
CA GLU A 426 -6.02 -13.95 -12.41
C GLU A 426 -5.60 -12.88 -13.41
N HIS A 427 -6.16 -11.68 -13.28
CA HIS A 427 -5.69 -10.51 -14.03
C HIS A 427 -4.39 -9.94 -13.48
N GLY A 428 -3.59 -9.32 -14.33
CA GLY A 428 -2.57 -8.35 -13.93
C GLY A 428 -3.16 -7.13 -13.18
N GLY A 429 -2.36 -6.08 -13.02
CA GLY A 429 -2.77 -4.86 -12.33
C GLY A 429 -1.69 -4.35 -11.37
N ILE A 430 -2.13 -3.74 -10.27
CA ILE A 430 -1.23 -3.22 -9.24
C ILE A 430 -1.45 -3.99 -7.95
N PHE A 431 -0.34 -4.42 -7.36
CA PHE A 431 -0.32 -5.13 -6.10
C PHE A 431 0.54 -4.38 -5.09
N ALA A 432 0.17 -4.49 -3.82
CA ALA A 432 0.92 -3.92 -2.71
C ALA A 432 1.24 -4.99 -1.67
N SER A 433 2.35 -4.81 -0.98
CA SER A 433 2.73 -5.53 0.23
C SER A 433 3.27 -4.55 1.25
N GLN A 434 2.72 -4.59 2.46
CA GLN A 434 3.09 -3.72 3.57
C GLN A 434 4.03 -4.44 4.54
N ALA A 435 5.07 -3.75 4.98
CA ALA A 435 5.99 -4.23 6.00
C ALA A 435 5.31 -4.32 7.37
N LEU A 436 5.57 -5.42 8.07
CA LEU A 436 5.20 -5.66 9.45
C LEU A 436 6.43 -5.45 10.32
N PHE A 437 6.34 -4.62 11.36
CA PHE A 437 7.50 -4.25 12.17
C PHE A 437 7.46 -4.80 13.60
N GLN A 438 8.66 -5.07 14.13
CA GLN A 438 8.92 -5.28 15.55
C GLN A 438 8.83 -3.97 16.32
N ALA A 439 8.75 -4.04 17.65
CA ALA A 439 8.72 -2.87 18.52
C ALA A 439 9.95 -1.94 18.40
N ASN A 440 11.11 -2.46 17.97
CA ASN A 440 12.31 -1.65 17.69
C ASN A 440 12.27 -0.98 16.30
N GLY A 441 11.26 -1.28 15.48
CA GLY A 441 11.07 -0.75 14.14
C GLY A 441 11.68 -1.58 13.00
N CYS A 442 12.38 -2.68 13.29
CA CYS A 442 12.85 -3.61 12.26
C CYS A 442 11.69 -4.34 11.60
N ILE A 443 11.83 -4.68 10.32
CA ILE A 443 10.87 -5.55 9.64
C ILE A 443 10.94 -6.96 10.25
N MET A 444 9.79 -7.50 10.65
CA MET A 444 9.61 -8.90 11.05
C MET A 444 8.85 -9.74 10.03
N GLY A 445 8.20 -9.11 9.05
CA GLY A 445 7.40 -9.81 8.08
C GLY A 445 6.82 -8.85 7.06
N TRP A 446 6.07 -9.42 6.12
CA TRP A 446 5.36 -8.69 5.08
C TRP A 446 3.95 -9.26 4.96
N THR A 447 2.98 -8.38 4.62
CA THR A 447 1.68 -8.84 4.15
C THR A 447 1.83 -9.55 2.80
N ASP A 448 0.90 -10.44 2.50
CA ASP A 448 0.78 -11.03 1.18
C ASP A 448 0.43 -9.95 0.15
N TRP A 449 0.69 -10.26 -1.13
CA TRP A 449 0.29 -9.38 -2.23
C TRP A 449 -1.23 -9.27 -2.31
N HIS A 450 -1.75 -8.05 -2.18
CA HIS A 450 -3.16 -7.72 -2.45
C HIS A 450 -3.26 -6.64 -3.52
N ARG A 451 -4.39 -6.63 -4.23
CA ARG A 451 -4.68 -5.62 -5.25
C ARG A 451 -4.86 -4.25 -4.62
N VAL A 452 -4.47 -3.20 -5.33
CA VAL A 452 -4.68 -1.80 -4.95
C VAL A 452 -5.02 -0.94 -6.17
N ALA A 453 -5.37 0.33 -5.93
CA ALA A 453 -5.64 1.34 -6.96
C ALA A 453 -6.85 1.04 -7.86
N GLY A 454 -7.81 0.25 -7.36
CA GLY A 454 -9.12 0.03 -7.97
C GLY A 454 -9.15 -0.54 -9.39
N SER A 455 -7.99 -0.93 -9.95
CA SER A 455 -7.82 -1.28 -11.35
C SER A 455 -7.48 -2.76 -11.51
N MET A 456 -8.22 -3.42 -12.39
CA MET A 456 -7.97 -4.80 -12.82
C MET A 456 -7.21 -4.86 -14.15
N SER A 457 -6.99 -3.71 -14.78
CA SER A 457 -6.33 -3.65 -16.08
C SER A 457 -4.82 -3.78 -15.92
N PRO A 458 -4.13 -4.51 -16.79
CA PRO A 458 -2.67 -4.55 -16.85
C PRO A 458 -2.05 -3.14 -16.86
N GLN A 459 -1.06 -2.90 -15.98
CA GLN A 459 -0.41 -1.59 -15.81
C GLN A 459 1.08 -1.66 -16.12
N TYR A 460 1.62 -0.70 -16.88
CA TYR A 460 3.06 -0.61 -17.19
C TYR A 460 3.81 0.43 -16.37
N GLY A 461 3.09 1.41 -15.84
CA GLY A 461 3.65 2.45 -14.99
C GLY A 461 2.67 2.78 -13.88
N LEU A 462 3.23 3.02 -12.69
CA LEU A 462 2.47 3.52 -11.56
C LEU A 462 3.27 4.56 -10.80
N VAL A 463 2.53 5.46 -10.17
CA VAL A 463 3.00 6.47 -9.22
C VAL A 463 1.87 6.74 -8.23
N LEU A 464 2.19 6.93 -6.95
CA LEU A 464 1.25 7.37 -5.93
C LEU A 464 1.54 8.82 -5.49
N ASP A 465 0.56 9.70 -5.60
CA ASP A 465 0.49 10.94 -4.83
C ASP A 465 -0.04 10.61 -3.43
N ASN A 466 0.87 10.39 -2.49
CA ASN A 466 0.55 10.02 -1.11
C ASN A 466 -0.14 11.13 -0.29
N VAL A 467 -0.21 12.37 -0.81
CA VAL A 467 -0.92 13.49 -0.16
C VAL A 467 -2.41 13.40 -0.49
N LEU A 468 -2.73 13.14 -1.76
CA LEU A 468 -4.11 13.06 -2.23
C LEU A 468 -4.66 11.62 -2.22
N GLY A 469 -3.78 10.64 -2.11
CA GLY A 469 -4.06 9.23 -2.30
C GLY A 469 -4.45 8.89 -3.73
N GLN A 470 -3.85 9.56 -4.71
CA GLN A 470 -4.17 9.36 -6.12
C GLN A 470 -3.06 8.58 -6.81
N PHE A 471 -3.38 7.46 -7.44
CA PHE A 471 -2.46 6.78 -8.35
C PHE A 471 -2.55 7.43 -9.72
N THR A 472 -1.39 7.59 -10.37
CA THR A 472 -1.30 7.89 -11.80
C THR A 472 -0.76 6.65 -12.51
N LEU A 473 -1.50 6.21 -13.51
CA LEU A 473 -1.40 4.90 -14.14
C LEU A 473 -1.07 5.05 -15.63
N LEU A 474 -0.24 4.16 -16.18
CA LEU A 474 0.12 4.15 -17.61
C LEU A 474 -0.36 2.87 -18.28
N ASN A 475 -1.21 3.06 -19.29
CA ASN A 475 -1.90 2.00 -20.02
C ASN A 475 -1.47 1.95 -21.49
N GLY A 476 -1.41 0.73 -22.03
CA GLY A 476 -1.17 0.44 -23.43
C GLY A 476 -1.40 -1.04 -23.75
N ALA A 477 -1.48 -1.38 -25.03
CA ALA A 477 -1.59 -2.78 -25.46
C ALA A 477 -0.29 -3.57 -25.20
N THR A 478 0.86 -2.90 -25.29
CA THR A 478 2.20 -3.46 -25.06
C THR A 478 3.08 -2.42 -24.34
N ALA A 479 4.25 -2.85 -23.83
CA ALA A 479 5.22 -1.97 -23.17
C ALA A 479 5.76 -0.83 -24.06
N ASP A 480 5.67 -1.00 -25.38
CA ASP A 480 6.16 -0.05 -26.38
C ASP A 480 5.02 0.81 -26.98
N SER A 481 3.78 0.57 -26.58
CA SER A 481 2.59 1.23 -27.14
C SER A 481 1.71 1.88 -26.07
N LEU A 482 2.32 2.48 -25.03
CA LEU A 482 1.57 3.19 -23.99
C LEU A 482 1.06 4.50 -24.57
N THR A 483 -0.25 4.70 -24.57
CA THR A 483 -0.86 5.92 -25.14
C THR A 483 -1.78 6.61 -24.13
N ALA A 484 -2.11 5.93 -23.04
CA ALA A 484 -3.04 6.42 -22.03
C ALA A 484 -2.38 6.61 -20.66
N VAL A 485 -2.71 7.76 -20.05
CA VAL A 485 -2.42 8.05 -18.66
C VAL A 485 -3.74 8.24 -17.96
N GLU A 486 -3.95 7.50 -16.89
CA GLU A 486 -5.12 7.56 -16.03
C GLU A 486 -4.74 8.05 -14.65
N ARG A 487 -5.71 8.63 -13.92
CA ARG A 487 -5.52 9.00 -12.53
C ARG A 487 -6.73 8.57 -11.70
N THR A 488 -6.44 7.95 -10.56
CA THR A 488 -7.45 7.59 -9.57
C THR A 488 -7.95 8.83 -8.85
N GLN A 489 -9.23 8.84 -8.52
CA GLN A 489 -9.83 9.91 -7.74
C GLN A 489 -10.85 9.30 -6.78
N TRP A 490 -10.92 9.86 -5.57
CA TRP A 490 -12.05 9.61 -4.69
C TRP A 490 -13.33 9.96 -5.45
N GLY A 491 -14.37 9.13 -5.44
CA GLY A 491 -15.58 9.43 -6.17
C GLY A 491 -16.59 8.31 -6.22
N THR A 492 -17.46 8.37 -7.23
CA THR A 492 -18.39 7.29 -7.55
C THR A 492 -18.15 6.77 -8.96
N ASN A 493 -18.02 5.45 -9.09
CA ASN A 493 -18.11 4.73 -10.35
C ASN A 493 -19.55 4.18 -10.52
N THR A 494 -19.77 3.38 -11.56
CA THR A 494 -21.05 2.72 -11.82
C THR A 494 -21.50 1.77 -10.70
N PHE A 495 -20.58 0.96 -10.16
CA PHE A 495 -20.81 0.09 -9.00
C PHE A 495 -21.18 0.90 -7.75
N GLU A 496 -20.44 1.93 -7.33
CA GLU A 496 -20.86 2.68 -6.12
C GLU A 496 -22.12 3.52 -6.37
N ASN A 497 -22.40 3.95 -7.60
CA ASN A 497 -23.70 4.55 -7.91
C ASN A 497 -24.82 3.53 -7.66
N SER A 498 -24.65 2.27 -8.08
CA SER A 498 -25.59 1.19 -7.75
C SER A 498 -25.71 0.94 -6.24
N VAL A 499 -24.59 0.89 -5.50
CA VAL A 499 -24.61 0.74 -4.03
C VAL A 499 -25.28 1.93 -3.35
N ASN A 500 -25.05 3.16 -3.82
CA ASN A 500 -25.70 4.36 -3.30
C ASN A 500 -27.20 4.37 -3.58
N MET A 501 -27.65 3.85 -4.73
CA MET A 501 -29.07 3.64 -5.00
C MET A 501 -29.70 2.65 -4.02
N LEU A 502 -29.01 1.54 -3.71
CA LEU A 502 -29.45 0.61 -2.65
C LEU A 502 -29.49 1.27 -1.27
N SER A 503 -28.44 2.02 -0.91
CA SER A 503 -28.35 2.75 0.36
C SER A 503 -29.52 3.73 0.54
N SER A 504 -29.99 4.36 -0.54
CA SER A 504 -31.14 5.27 -0.50
C SER A 504 -32.47 4.60 -0.13
N GLN A 505 -32.57 3.28 -0.27
CA GLN A 505 -33.72 2.48 0.15
C GLN A 505 -33.66 2.14 1.65
N VAL A 506 -32.50 2.30 2.28
CA VAL A 506 -32.28 2.06 3.71
C VAL A 506 -32.41 3.36 4.48
N LYS A 507 -33.24 3.37 5.53
CA LYS A 507 -33.37 4.53 6.41
C LYS A 507 -32.01 4.82 7.06
N SER A 508 -31.49 6.03 6.87
CA SER A 508 -30.18 6.45 7.37
C SER A 508 -28.97 5.77 6.73
N GLY A 509 -29.13 5.17 5.54
CA GLY A 509 -28.05 4.60 4.74
C GLY A 509 -27.34 3.40 5.37
N PHE A 510 -26.22 3.01 4.77
CA PHE A 510 -25.35 1.94 5.27
C PHE A 510 -24.32 2.49 6.26
N GLN A 511 -24.40 2.06 7.51
CA GLN A 511 -23.56 2.55 8.61
C GLN A 511 -22.25 1.77 8.75
N PHE A 512 -22.23 0.53 8.27
CA PHE A 512 -21.08 -0.36 8.30
C PHE A 512 -21.00 -1.15 6.99
N LEU A 513 -19.77 -1.38 6.55
CA LEU A 513 -19.44 -2.19 5.39
C LEU A 513 -18.38 -3.20 5.81
N ALA A 514 -18.52 -4.44 5.36
CA ALA A 514 -17.54 -5.51 5.50
C ALA A 514 -17.22 -6.10 4.13
N ASP A 515 -15.93 -6.37 3.89
CA ASP A 515 -15.48 -7.13 2.73
C ASP A 515 -15.35 -8.61 3.10
N PHE A 516 -15.89 -9.46 2.25
CA PHE A 516 -15.71 -10.90 2.31
C PHE A 516 -14.93 -11.35 1.07
N PRO A 517 -13.62 -11.60 1.21
CA PRO A 517 -12.78 -11.92 0.07
C PRO A 517 -13.09 -13.32 -0.47
N ARG A 518 -12.74 -13.54 -1.73
CA ARG A 518 -12.91 -14.86 -2.38
C ARG A 518 -12.20 -16.01 -1.67
N SER A 519 -11.16 -15.71 -0.89
CA SER A 519 -10.37 -16.69 -0.11
C SER A 519 -11.03 -17.12 1.20
N LEU A 520 -12.28 -16.70 1.42
CA LEU A 520 -13.08 -17.12 2.57
C LEU A 520 -13.63 -18.53 2.34
N ASN A 521 -13.39 -19.44 3.28
CA ASN A 521 -13.77 -20.86 3.16
C ASN A 521 -15.28 -21.09 2.94
N ALA A 522 -16.12 -20.10 3.26
CA ALA A 522 -17.56 -20.16 3.02
C ALA A 522 -17.95 -20.12 1.52
N PHE A 523 -17.04 -19.71 0.64
CA PHE A 523 -17.28 -19.50 -0.79
C PHE A 523 -16.62 -20.58 -1.63
N ASP A 524 -17.14 -20.80 -2.83
CA ASP A 524 -16.53 -21.72 -3.79
C ASP A 524 -15.10 -21.26 -4.13
N GLN A 525 -14.14 -22.17 -3.97
CA GLN A 525 -12.73 -21.95 -4.27
C GLN A 525 -12.34 -22.51 -5.65
N THR A 526 -13.27 -23.15 -6.35
CA THR A 526 -13.08 -23.73 -7.67
C THR A 526 -12.93 -22.62 -8.71
N LEU A 527 -11.83 -22.66 -9.46
CA LEU A 527 -11.57 -21.73 -10.56
C LEU A 527 -12.73 -21.75 -11.56
N GLY A 528 -13.26 -20.57 -11.90
CA GLY A 528 -14.47 -20.41 -12.72
C GLY A 528 -15.74 -20.16 -11.92
N ASN A 529 -15.72 -20.41 -10.61
CA ASN A 529 -16.88 -20.27 -9.71
C ASN A 529 -16.58 -19.44 -8.45
N ARG A 530 -15.43 -18.76 -8.36
CA ARG A 530 -15.12 -17.98 -7.16
C ARG A 530 -15.96 -16.71 -7.10
N VAL A 531 -16.28 -16.25 -5.88
CA VAL A 531 -17.03 -15.01 -5.62
C VAL A 531 -16.42 -14.24 -4.45
N SER A 532 -16.49 -12.91 -4.48
CA SER A 532 -16.29 -12.07 -3.31
C SER A 532 -17.52 -11.19 -3.07
N LEU A 533 -17.80 -10.88 -1.82
CA LEU A 533 -18.99 -10.12 -1.42
C LEU A 533 -18.60 -8.89 -0.60
N VAL A 534 -19.43 -7.85 -0.70
CA VAL A 534 -19.50 -6.77 0.29
C VAL A 534 -20.81 -6.91 1.05
N CYS A 535 -20.75 -6.89 2.37
CA CYS A 535 -21.92 -6.82 3.23
C CYS A 535 -22.09 -5.39 3.75
N ALA A 536 -23.24 -4.79 3.48
CA ALA A 536 -23.59 -3.45 3.93
C ALA A 536 -24.72 -3.51 4.94
N THR A 537 -24.52 -2.97 6.14
CA THR A 537 -25.53 -2.98 7.19
C THR A 537 -25.97 -1.57 7.56
N GLY A 538 -27.25 -1.41 7.89
CA GLY A 538 -27.85 -0.13 8.25
C GLY A 538 -28.95 -0.26 9.28
N TYR A 539 -29.86 0.71 9.32
CA TYR A 539 -31.00 0.63 10.22
C TYR A 539 -32.01 -0.41 9.71
N ARG A 540 -32.10 -1.55 10.39
CA ARG A 540 -33.03 -2.66 10.13
C ARG A 540 -32.89 -3.28 8.74
N ALA A 541 -31.70 -3.16 8.16
CA ALA A 541 -31.42 -3.60 6.81
C ALA A 541 -30.01 -4.18 6.70
N VAL A 542 -29.89 -5.20 5.85
CA VAL A 542 -28.64 -5.85 5.47
C VAL A 542 -28.66 -6.04 3.97
N ALA A 543 -27.60 -5.64 3.28
CA ALA A 543 -27.41 -5.93 1.87
C ALA A 543 -26.18 -6.81 1.67
N LEU A 544 -26.34 -7.90 0.94
CA LEU A 544 -25.23 -8.69 0.39
C LEU A 544 -25.06 -8.32 -1.07
N ILE A 545 -23.85 -7.93 -1.44
CA ILE A 545 -23.55 -7.37 -2.76
C ILE A 545 -22.37 -8.14 -3.34
N GLN A 546 -22.52 -8.71 -4.52
CA GLN A 546 -21.40 -9.30 -5.24
C GLN A 546 -20.39 -8.21 -5.62
N SER A 547 -19.16 -8.31 -5.11
CA SER A 547 -18.09 -7.34 -5.35
C SER A 547 -17.09 -7.81 -6.41
N GLY A 548 -17.02 -9.12 -6.65
CA GLY A 548 -16.21 -9.76 -7.67
C GLY A 548 -16.61 -11.21 -7.89
N TYR A 549 -16.26 -11.77 -9.05
CA TYR A 549 -16.64 -13.11 -9.48
C TYR A 549 -15.69 -13.64 -10.55
N ASP A 550 -15.58 -14.95 -10.69
CA ASP A 550 -14.92 -15.57 -11.84
C ASP A 550 -15.82 -15.54 -13.09
N ASP A 551 -15.25 -15.06 -14.19
CA ASP A 551 -15.70 -15.36 -15.55
C ASP A 551 -14.60 -16.16 -16.27
N THR A 552 -13.88 -15.53 -17.22
CA THR A 552 -12.61 -16.09 -17.72
C THR A 552 -11.48 -15.89 -16.71
N TYR A 553 -11.51 -14.77 -16.00
CA TYR A 553 -10.62 -14.42 -14.90
C TYR A 553 -11.49 -13.93 -13.74
N PHE A 554 -10.90 -13.81 -12.56
CA PHE A 554 -11.58 -13.12 -11.48
C PHE A 554 -11.71 -11.62 -11.80
N GLU A 555 -12.94 -11.15 -11.99
CA GLU A 555 -13.27 -9.76 -12.27
C GLU A 555 -13.94 -9.07 -11.08
N ALA A 556 -13.77 -7.75 -11.02
CA ALA A 556 -14.51 -6.91 -10.11
C ALA A 556 -15.88 -6.55 -10.68
N GLN A 557 -16.94 -6.59 -9.86
CA GLN A 557 -18.29 -6.19 -10.27
C GLN A 557 -18.30 -4.71 -10.66
N LYS A 558 -18.77 -4.41 -11.88
CA LYS A 558 -18.80 -3.05 -12.44
C LYS A 558 -20.13 -2.32 -12.22
N SER A 559 -21.23 -3.04 -12.05
CA SER A 559 -22.57 -2.49 -11.79
C SER A 559 -23.44 -3.51 -11.07
N LEU A 560 -24.50 -3.04 -10.40
CA LEU A 560 -25.58 -3.90 -9.91
C LEU A 560 -26.79 -3.72 -10.83
N ASN A 561 -27.11 -4.76 -11.58
CA ASN A 561 -28.17 -4.85 -12.57
C ASN A 561 -29.44 -5.52 -11.99
N HIS A 562 -29.29 -6.46 -11.06
CA HIS A 562 -30.41 -7.20 -10.49
C HIS A 562 -30.32 -7.34 -8.97
N THR A 563 -31.17 -6.59 -8.28
CA THR A 563 -31.32 -6.67 -6.83
C THR A 563 -32.57 -7.45 -6.43
N ALA A 564 -32.40 -8.51 -5.66
CA ALA A 564 -33.51 -9.19 -4.98
C ALA A 564 -33.90 -8.41 -3.71
N LEU A 565 -35.20 -8.14 -3.55
CA LEU A 565 -35.74 -7.46 -2.35
C LEU A 565 -36.40 -8.48 -1.43
N ALA A 566 -35.79 -8.72 -0.27
CA ALA A 566 -36.27 -9.64 0.76
C ALA A 566 -36.90 -8.85 1.92
N THR A 567 -38.19 -8.52 1.82
CA THR A 567 -38.89 -7.64 2.80
C THR A 567 -39.39 -8.35 4.06
N ASP A 568 -39.25 -9.67 4.13
CA ASP A 568 -39.50 -10.50 5.30
C ASP A 568 -38.20 -11.04 5.93
N ALA A 569 -37.06 -10.45 5.54
CA ALA A 569 -35.72 -10.88 5.90
C ALA A 569 -35.44 -12.36 5.58
N SER A 570 -35.97 -12.86 4.46
CA SER A 570 -35.79 -14.23 4.00
C SER A 570 -35.50 -14.33 2.50
N THR A 571 -34.92 -15.46 2.10
CA THR A 571 -34.73 -15.85 0.69
C THR A 571 -35.95 -16.60 0.12
N ARG A 572 -37.01 -16.79 0.92
CA ARG A 572 -38.19 -17.67 0.62
C ARG A 572 -38.99 -17.24 -0.60
N ASN A 573 -38.93 -15.96 -0.95
CA ASN A 573 -39.59 -15.40 -2.13
C ASN A 573 -38.79 -15.65 -3.43
N GLY A 574 -37.70 -16.43 -3.34
CA GLY A 574 -36.82 -16.78 -4.46
C GLY A 574 -35.73 -15.74 -4.69
N ILE A 575 -34.62 -16.20 -5.27
CA ILE A 575 -33.53 -15.38 -5.78
C ILE A 575 -33.41 -15.73 -7.27
N ASP A 576 -33.47 -14.72 -8.15
CA ASP A 576 -33.31 -14.95 -9.58
C ASP A 576 -31.86 -15.34 -9.89
N LEU A 577 -31.63 -16.18 -10.90
CA LEU A 577 -30.32 -16.69 -11.32
C LEU A 577 -29.33 -15.58 -11.74
N ASN A 578 -29.82 -14.36 -11.95
CA ASN A 578 -29.01 -13.20 -12.33
C ASN A 578 -28.81 -12.20 -11.18
N THR A 579 -29.19 -12.55 -9.95
CA THR A 579 -29.14 -11.64 -8.80
C THR A 579 -27.70 -11.33 -8.41
N ASP A 580 -27.30 -10.06 -8.48
CA ASP A 580 -25.97 -9.59 -8.05
C ASP A 580 -25.99 -8.92 -6.67
N SER A 581 -27.18 -8.67 -6.13
CA SER A 581 -27.35 -8.08 -4.81
C SER A 581 -28.66 -8.51 -4.16
N ILE A 582 -28.65 -8.71 -2.84
CA ILE A 582 -29.84 -9.02 -2.05
C ILE A 582 -29.97 -7.98 -0.94
N LEU A 583 -31.12 -7.31 -0.86
CA LEU A 583 -31.45 -6.38 0.22
C LEU A 583 -32.50 -7.01 1.15
N PHE A 584 -32.06 -7.36 2.36
CA PHE A 584 -32.90 -7.87 3.44
C PHE A 584 -33.43 -6.73 4.30
N THR A 585 -34.75 -6.70 4.51
CA THR A 585 -35.47 -5.78 5.41
C THR A 585 -36.61 -6.51 6.10
N GLY A 586 -37.14 -5.94 7.19
CA GLY A 586 -38.26 -6.52 7.93
C GLY A 586 -37.88 -7.74 8.79
N GLY A 587 -38.86 -8.55 9.15
CA GLY A 587 -38.66 -9.75 9.97
C GLY A 587 -37.93 -9.45 11.29
N VAL A 588 -36.99 -10.33 11.67
CA VAL A 588 -36.16 -10.14 12.88
C VAL A 588 -35.28 -8.89 12.81
N LEU A 589 -34.93 -8.40 11.62
CA LEU A 589 -34.08 -7.22 11.48
C LEU A 589 -34.73 -5.94 12.03
N ASP A 590 -36.08 -5.87 12.08
CA ASP A 590 -36.81 -4.77 12.72
C ASP A 590 -36.49 -4.64 14.22
N ASP A 591 -36.21 -5.77 14.88
CA ASP A 591 -35.89 -5.84 16.30
C ASP A 591 -34.43 -5.47 16.58
N LEU A 592 -33.53 -5.68 15.62
CA LEU A 592 -32.09 -5.38 15.77
C LEU A 592 -31.80 -3.86 15.74
N ASN A 593 -32.69 -3.04 15.16
CA ASN A 593 -32.50 -1.60 14.96
C ASN A 593 -31.23 -1.26 14.16
N GLY A 594 -30.31 -0.45 14.69
CA GLY A 594 -29.06 -0.13 13.99
C GLY A 594 -28.14 -1.34 13.97
N ILE A 595 -27.90 -1.89 12.79
CA ILE A 595 -26.99 -3.03 12.56
C ILE A 595 -25.63 -2.48 12.15
N ILE A 596 -24.61 -2.78 12.95
CA ILE A 596 -23.26 -2.19 12.83
C ILE A 596 -22.14 -3.25 12.83
N ALA A 597 -22.49 -4.52 12.79
CA ALA A 597 -21.56 -5.63 12.71
C ALA A 597 -22.13 -6.70 11.78
N ALA A 598 -21.27 -7.30 10.97
CA ALA A 598 -21.56 -8.45 10.13
C ALA A 598 -20.31 -9.33 10.05
N GLU A 599 -20.50 -10.64 10.00
CA GLU A 599 -19.44 -11.62 9.88
C GLU A 599 -19.96 -12.90 9.22
N ILE A 600 -19.10 -13.64 8.54
CA ILE A 600 -19.40 -14.99 8.07
C ILE A 600 -18.64 -15.99 8.93
N ILE A 601 -19.36 -16.97 9.47
CA ILE A 601 -18.79 -18.08 10.23
C ILE A 601 -19.12 -19.41 9.55
N SER A 602 -18.21 -20.37 9.66
CA SER A 602 -18.40 -21.72 9.13
C SER A 602 -18.04 -22.75 10.17
N ASP A 603 -18.81 -23.84 10.22
CA ASP A 603 -18.38 -25.08 10.87
C ASP A 603 -17.78 -26.03 9.82
N ALA A 604 -17.76 -27.34 10.06
CA ALA A 604 -17.27 -28.32 9.10
C ALA A 604 -18.22 -28.58 7.90
N THR A 605 -19.46 -28.10 7.95
CA THR A 605 -20.57 -28.50 7.06
C THR A 605 -21.38 -27.34 6.51
N HIS A 606 -21.59 -26.30 7.30
CA HIS A 606 -22.39 -25.14 6.95
C HIS A 606 -21.65 -23.83 7.24
N SER A 607 -22.06 -22.80 6.50
CA SER A 607 -21.65 -21.42 6.65
C SER A 607 -22.87 -20.54 6.87
N TRP A 608 -22.70 -19.49 7.66
CA TRP A 608 -23.78 -18.56 8.01
C TRP A 608 -23.32 -17.12 7.94
N LEU A 609 -24.24 -16.24 7.57
CA LEU A 609 -24.10 -14.80 7.76
C LEU A 609 -24.69 -14.44 9.12
N VAL A 610 -23.87 -13.82 9.96
CA VAL A 610 -24.27 -13.33 11.29
C VAL A 610 -24.20 -11.81 11.28
N VAL A 611 -25.24 -11.16 11.82
CA VAL A 611 -25.32 -9.70 11.92
C VAL A 611 -25.66 -9.27 13.34
N GLY A 612 -25.11 -8.12 13.75
CA GLY A 612 -25.21 -7.62 15.11
C GLY A 612 -25.57 -6.14 15.17
N GLY A 613 -26.42 -5.79 16.13
CA GLY A 613 -26.83 -4.40 16.35
C GLY A 613 -27.31 -4.12 17.77
N ASN A 614 -28.04 -3.01 17.91
CA ASN A 614 -28.55 -2.57 19.21
C ASN A 614 -29.48 -3.60 19.87
N GLY A 615 -30.31 -4.28 19.07
CA GLY A 615 -31.31 -5.23 19.56
C GLY A 615 -30.84 -6.68 19.72
N GLY A 616 -29.57 -6.98 19.42
CA GLY A 616 -28.96 -8.31 19.56
C GLY A 616 -28.29 -8.81 18.29
N ILE A 617 -28.28 -10.12 18.12
CA ILE A 617 -27.68 -10.84 17.00
C ILE A 617 -28.77 -11.55 16.19
N ALA A 618 -28.60 -11.61 14.88
CA ALA A 618 -29.36 -12.49 14.02
C ALA A 618 -28.45 -13.28 13.09
N VAL A 619 -28.89 -14.48 12.72
CA VAL A 619 -28.20 -15.39 11.80
C VAL A 619 -29.11 -15.72 10.63
N LEU A 620 -28.57 -15.74 9.41
CA LEU A 620 -29.29 -16.18 8.23
C LEU A 620 -29.22 -17.72 8.14
N ALA A 621 -30.30 -18.41 8.49
CA ALA A 621 -30.36 -19.86 8.62
C ALA A 621 -31.74 -20.43 8.24
N ASN A 622 -31.81 -21.74 8.00
CA ASN A 622 -33.04 -22.52 7.83
C ASN A 622 -33.73 -22.80 9.17
N GLU A 623 -34.96 -23.34 9.13
CA GLU A 623 -35.73 -23.64 10.35
C GLU A 623 -35.05 -24.66 11.26
N ASP A 624 -34.19 -25.52 10.71
CA ASP A 624 -33.32 -26.47 11.44
C ASP A 624 -31.97 -25.86 11.84
N GLY A 625 -31.79 -24.56 11.60
CA GLY A 625 -30.58 -23.80 11.88
C GLY A 625 -29.46 -23.98 10.86
N ALA A 626 -29.65 -24.81 9.83
CA ALA A 626 -28.64 -25.04 8.80
C ALA A 626 -28.41 -23.78 7.94
N GLY A 627 -27.15 -23.54 7.57
CA GLY A 627 -26.73 -22.46 6.67
C GLY A 627 -26.65 -22.92 5.21
N TRP A 628 -25.81 -22.27 4.42
CA TRP A 628 -25.38 -22.82 3.12
C TRP A 628 -24.20 -23.77 3.31
N ALA A 629 -23.94 -24.65 2.35
CA ALA A 629 -22.81 -25.60 2.46
C ALA A 629 -21.46 -24.86 2.38
N VAL A 630 -20.50 -25.25 3.23
CA VAL A 630 -19.14 -24.67 3.20
C VAL A 630 -18.52 -24.87 1.83
N GLY A 631 -17.89 -23.81 1.30
CA GLY A 631 -17.14 -23.88 0.07
C GLY A 631 -17.99 -24.00 -1.20
N GLN A 632 -19.28 -23.66 -1.15
CA GLN A 632 -20.19 -23.82 -2.29
C GLN A 632 -20.88 -22.54 -2.77
N LEU A 633 -20.88 -21.45 -1.99
CA LEU A 633 -21.50 -20.21 -2.43
C LEU A 633 -20.71 -19.60 -3.59
N GLY A 634 -21.36 -19.46 -4.75
CA GLY A 634 -20.75 -18.97 -5.99
C GLY A 634 -21.35 -17.65 -6.50
N PRO A 635 -21.00 -17.25 -7.74
CA PRO A 635 -21.52 -16.05 -8.38
C PRO A 635 -23.05 -16.06 -8.46
N ASN A 636 -23.64 -14.88 -8.49
CA ASN A 636 -25.08 -14.65 -8.48
C ASN A 636 -25.82 -15.33 -7.31
N PHE A 637 -25.12 -15.56 -6.20
CA PHE A 637 -25.59 -16.33 -5.05
C PHE A 637 -26.00 -17.76 -5.40
N GLU A 638 -25.35 -18.37 -6.41
CA GLU A 638 -25.53 -19.79 -6.71
C GLU A 638 -25.22 -20.63 -5.46
N ASN A 639 -26.04 -21.66 -5.23
CA ASN A 639 -26.02 -22.51 -4.04
C ASN A 639 -26.39 -21.83 -2.71
N LEU A 640 -26.88 -20.58 -2.72
CA LEU A 640 -27.54 -20.02 -1.54
C LEU A 640 -28.95 -20.65 -1.40
N PRO A 641 -29.25 -21.36 -0.31
CA PRO A 641 -30.56 -21.99 -0.15
C PRO A 641 -31.70 -20.98 -0.17
N LEU A 642 -32.78 -21.31 -0.89
CA LEU A 642 -33.94 -20.41 -1.04
C LEU A 642 -34.87 -20.39 0.17
N ASN A 643 -34.59 -21.12 1.25
CA ASN A 643 -35.43 -21.19 2.45
C ASN A 643 -34.82 -20.52 3.69
N LEU A 644 -33.67 -19.85 3.56
CA LEU A 644 -33.01 -19.13 4.64
C LEU A 644 -33.81 -17.89 5.09
N PHE A 645 -33.75 -17.59 6.38
CA PHE A 645 -34.31 -16.37 6.96
C PHE A 645 -33.51 -15.94 8.19
N PHE A 646 -33.53 -14.65 8.48
CA PHE A 646 -32.87 -14.13 9.68
C PHE A 646 -33.62 -14.57 10.94
N GLN A 647 -32.89 -15.26 11.81
CA GLN A 647 -33.35 -15.75 13.11
C GLN A 647 -32.58 -15.07 14.22
N LYS A 648 -33.27 -14.71 15.30
CA LYS A 648 -32.63 -14.07 16.45
C LYS A 648 -31.84 -15.11 17.24
N VAL A 649 -30.61 -14.77 17.64
CA VAL A 649 -29.74 -15.65 18.41
C VAL A 649 -29.48 -15.04 19.77
N GLY A 650 -29.87 -15.75 20.82
CA GLY A 650 -29.63 -15.39 22.21
C GLY A 650 -30.28 -14.07 22.67
N SER A 651 -29.98 -13.69 23.91
CA SER A 651 -30.48 -12.46 24.54
C SER A 651 -29.52 -11.26 24.50
N PHE A 652 -28.62 -11.18 23.50
CA PHE A 652 -27.63 -10.11 23.38
C PHE A 652 -28.25 -8.73 23.13
N LYS A 653 -27.52 -7.66 23.51
CA LYS A 653 -27.88 -6.26 23.25
C LYS A 653 -26.63 -5.42 22.97
N ASN A 654 -26.80 -4.33 22.23
CA ASN A 654 -25.74 -3.36 21.93
C ASN A 654 -24.46 -4.02 21.39
N VAL A 655 -24.62 -4.90 20.41
CA VAL A 655 -23.50 -5.58 19.75
C VAL A 655 -22.64 -4.54 19.03
N ARG A 656 -21.34 -4.60 19.28
CA ARG A 656 -20.32 -3.68 18.74
C ARG A 656 -19.50 -4.32 17.64
N LYS A 657 -19.18 -5.61 17.79
CA LYS A 657 -18.33 -6.35 16.87
C LYS A 657 -18.64 -7.83 16.93
N LEU A 658 -18.53 -8.47 15.77
CA LEU A 658 -18.54 -9.92 15.60
C LEU A 658 -17.18 -10.28 15.00
N ILE A 659 -16.59 -11.38 15.46
CA ILE A 659 -15.36 -11.95 14.89
C ILE A 659 -15.57 -13.47 14.83
N ALA A 660 -15.33 -14.06 13.68
CA ALA A 660 -15.31 -15.52 13.51
C ALA A 660 -13.86 -15.99 13.39
N GLN A 661 -13.49 -17.01 14.16
CA GLN A 661 -12.23 -17.72 13.97
C GLN A 661 -12.50 -19.22 14.16
N ASP A 662 -12.12 -20.00 13.15
CA ASP A 662 -12.51 -21.40 13.05
C ASP A 662 -14.05 -21.53 13.15
N ASP A 663 -14.54 -22.38 14.04
CA ASP A 663 -15.96 -22.56 14.34
C ASP A 663 -16.46 -21.69 15.52
N GLN A 664 -15.62 -20.80 16.07
CA GLN A 664 -15.97 -19.97 17.23
C GLN A 664 -16.44 -18.57 16.80
N LEU A 665 -17.61 -18.17 17.30
CA LEU A 665 -18.09 -16.79 17.18
C LEU A 665 -17.78 -16.02 18.45
N PHE A 666 -17.10 -14.89 18.31
CA PHE A 666 -16.88 -13.93 19.37
C PHE A 666 -17.83 -12.75 19.23
N VAL A 667 -18.54 -12.44 20.31
CA VAL A 667 -19.54 -11.37 20.36
C VAL A 667 -19.09 -10.33 21.36
N LEU A 668 -18.74 -9.14 20.86
CA LEU A 668 -18.49 -7.97 21.69
C LEU A 668 -19.77 -7.14 21.84
N THR A 669 -20.27 -7.00 23.07
CA THR A 669 -21.30 -6.02 23.43
C THR A 669 -20.66 -4.77 24.04
N THR A 670 -21.47 -3.79 24.45
CA THR A 670 -20.96 -2.61 25.18
C THR A 670 -20.37 -2.90 26.55
N ASP A 671 -20.64 -4.06 27.13
CA ASP A 671 -20.38 -4.38 28.53
C ASP A 671 -19.77 -5.78 28.77
N ALA A 672 -19.75 -6.64 27.75
CA ALA A 672 -19.25 -7.99 27.84
C ALA A 672 -18.69 -8.53 26.51
N LEU A 673 -17.84 -9.55 26.61
CA LEU A 673 -17.31 -10.33 25.51
C LEU A 673 -17.69 -11.79 25.73
N TYR A 674 -18.29 -12.40 24.71
CA TYR A 674 -18.74 -13.79 24.75
C TYR A 674 -18.11 -14.60 23.62
N ARG A 675 -18.02 -15.92 23.82
CA ARG A 675 -17.68 -16.92 22.80
C ARG A 675 -18.70 -18.04 22.79
N PHE A 676 -19.03 -18.56 21.63
CA PHE A 676 -19.71 -19.85 21.49
C PHE A 676 -19.34 -20.52 20.17
N THR A 677 -19.54 -21.83 20.09
CA THR A 677 -19.27 -22.63 18.90
C THR A 677 -20.47 -22.61 17.96
N ALA A 678 -20.27 -22.19 16.71
CA ALA A 678 -21.33 -22.16 15.71
C ALA A 678 -21.69 -23.58 15.27
N SER A 679 -22.99 -23.85 15.18
CA SER A 679 -23.55 -25.07 14.61
C SER A 679 -25.02 -24.86 14.29
N ALA A 680 -25.59 -25.69 13.41
CA ALA A 680 -27.02 -25.64 13.09
C ALA A 680 -27.89 -25.75 14.35
N THR A 681 -27.54 -26.66 15.28
CA THR A 681 -28.30 -26.85 16.52
C THR A 681 -28.29 -25.61 17.40
N VAL A 682 -27.15 -24.92 17.52
CA VAL A 682 -27.03 -23.68 18.30
C VAL A 682 -27.95 -22.57 17.76
N PHE A 683 -28.18 -22.53 16.45
CA PHE A 683 -29.01 -21.52 15.81
C PHE A 683 -30.52 -21.82 15.81
N THR A 684 -30.95 -22.95 16.36
CA THR A 684 -32.38 -23.25 16.60
C THR A 684 -32.82 -23.02 18.05
N GLY A 685 -31.88 -22.75 18.95
CA GLY A 685 -32.11 -22.61 20.39
C GLY A 685 -31.42 -21.39 21.00
N GLU A 686 -31.39 -21.35 22.34
CA GLU A 686 -30.56 -20.37 23.05
C GLU A 686 -29.11 -20.89 23.07
N PRO A 687 -28.13 -20.15 22.54
CA PRO A 687 -26.75 -20.59 22.52
C PRO A 687 -26.20 -20.76 23.95
N GLU A 688 -25.44 -21.82 24.19
CA GLU A 688 -24.60 -21.90 25.38
C GLU A 688 -23.39 -20.98 25.14
N VAL A 689 -23.35 -19.87 25.88
CA VAL A 689 -22.35 -18.82 25.70
C VAL A 689 -21.36 -18.81 26.84
N GLU A 690 -20.09 -18.69 26.50
CA GLU A 690 -19.02 -18.54 27.46
C GLU A 690 -18.68 -17.06 27.63
N LEU A 691 -18.76 -16.55 28.86
CA LEU A 691 -18.33 -15.20 29.18
C LEU A 691 -16.79 -15.17 29.25
N LEU A 692 -16.19 -14.24 28.52
CA LEU A 692 -14.73 -14.06 28.44
C LEU A 692 -14.26 -12.76 29.09
N ALA A 693 -15.10 -11.72 29.08
CA ALA A 693 -14.83 -10.48 29.81
C ALA A 693 -16.14 -9.75 30.11
N SER A 694 -16.14 -8.99 31.20
CA SER A 694 -17.22 -8.09 31.58
C SER A 694 -16.61 -6.87 32.29
N VAL A 695 -17.34 -5.74 32.31
CA VAL A 695 -16.88 -4.56 33.05
C VAL A 695 -16.52 -4.88 34.52
N PRO A 696 -17.33 -5.67 35.26
CA PRO A 696 -16.97 -6.07 36.62
C PRO A 696 -15.74 -6.99 36.70
N SER A 697 -15.55 -7.94 35.78
CA SER A 697 -14.42 -8.88 35.87
C SER A 697 -13.06 -8.23 35.60
N LEU A 698 -13.05 -7.14 34.85
CA LEU A 698 -11.86 -6.31 34.66
C LEU A 698 -11.62 -5.33 35.83
N SER A 699 -12.45 -5.35 36.87
CA SER A 699 -12.42 -4.40 37.99
C SER A 699 -12.53 -2.94 37.54
N LEU A 700 -13.29 -2.70 36.47
CA LEU A 700 -13.48 -1.37 35.90
C LEU A 700 -14.72 -0.69 36.47
N PRO A 701 -14.76 0.67 36.51
CA PRO A 701 -15.95 1.41 36.91
C PRO A 701 -17.18 1.03 36.07
N THR A 702 -18.37 1.05 36.68
CA THR A 702 -19.63 0.64 36.02
C THR A 702 -20.05 1.51 34.83
N ASP A 703 -19.45 2.70 34.66
CA ASP A 703 -19.64 3.57 33.50
C ASP A 703 -18.70 3.23 32.32
N THR A 704 -17.89 2.17 32.46
CA THR A 704 -17.01 1.69 31.42
C THR A 704 -17.81 1.03 30.30
N SER A 705 -17.35 1.19 29.06
CA SER A 705 -17.88 0.46 27.92
C SER A 705 -16.77 -0.14 27.09
N PHE A 706 -17.06 -1.27 26.47
CA PHE A 706 -16.22 -1.90 25.46
C PHE A 706 -16.50 -1.27 24.10
N SER A 707 -15.44 -1.00 23.35
CA SER A 707 -15.50 -0.22 22.11
C SER A 707 -15.07 -1.01 20.88
N ASP A 708 -14.07 -1.88 21.01
CA ASP A 708 -13.52 -2.69 19.91
C ASP A 708 -12.78 -3.93 20.44
N LEU A 709 -12.56 -4.91 19.55
CA LEU A 709 -11.88 -6.18 19.81
C LEU A 709 -10.98 -6.53 18.62
N ALA A 710 -9.76 -6.97 18.88
CA ALA A 710 -8.92 -7.65 17.89
C ALA A 710 -8.54 -9.01 18.46
N LEU A 711 -8.64 -10.07 17.66
CA LEU A 711 -8.42 -11.44 18.11
C LEU A 711 -7.66 -12.21 17.02
N SER A 712 -6.64 -12.97 17.43
CA SER A 712 -5.91 -13.86 16.54
C SER A 712 -5.28 -15.00 17.33
N GLY A 713 -5.68 -16.23 17.02
CA GLY A 713 -5.23 -17.41 17.75
C GLY A 713 -5.55 -17.26 19.24
N ARG A 714 -4.54 -17.42 20.10
CA ARG A 714 -4.69 -17.33 21.55
C ARG A 714 -4.86 -15.90 22.06
N LEU A 715 -4.44 -14.91 21.30
CA LEU A 715 -4.36 -13.51 21.72
C LEU A 715 -5.66 -12.78 21.40
N ALA A 716 -6.15 -12.02 22.38
CA ALA A 716 -7.15 -10.97 22.13
C ALA A 716 -6.72 -9.65 22.79
N LEU A 717 -7.07 -8.55 22.13
CA LEU A 717 -6.95 -7.19 22.61
C LEU A 717 -8.34 -6.58 22.73
N LEU A 718 -8.65 -6.04 23.89
CA LEU A 718 -9.95 -5.46 24.22
C LEU A 718 -9.79 -3.96 24.47
N ALA A 719 -10.45 -3.17 23.62
CA ALA A 719 -10.52 -1.72 23.78
C ALA A 719 -11.70 -1.33 24.66
N THR A 720 -11.44 -0.39 25.57
CA THR A 720 -12.45 0.12 26.50
C THR A 720 -12.38 1.63 26.61
N SER A 721 -13.41 2.25 27.18
CA SER A 721 -13.39 3.66 27.56
C SER A 721 -12.39 3.99 28.68
N ARG A 722 -11.76 2.99 29.29
CA ARG A 722 -10.78 3.11 30.39
C ARG A 722 -9.38 2.60 30.05
N GLY A 723 -9.13 2.19 28.80
CA GLY A 723 -7.81 1.75 28.36
C GLY A 723 -7.86 0.53 27.45
N LEU A 724 -6.67 -0.08 27.30
CA LEU A 724 -6.43 -1.26 26.47
C LEU A 724 -6.06 -2.45 27.33
N PHE A 725 -6.63 -3.61 27.04
CA PHE A 725 -6.33 -4.87 27.73
C PHE A 725 -5.95 -5.95 26.73
N ARG A 726 -5.12 -6.89 27.16
CA ARG A 726 -4.79 -8.13 26.44
C ARG A 726 -5.05 -9.35 27.30
N VAL A 727 -5.19 -10.51 26.66
CA VAL A 727 -5.15 -11.80 27.36
C VAL A 727 -3.82 -11.96 28.11
N GLY A 728 -3.89 -12.52 29.33
CA GLY A 728 -2.76 -12.70 30.22
C GLY A 728 -1.75 -13.75 29.73
N ASN A 729 -0.56 -13.74 30.33
CA ASN A 729 0.51 -14.67 29.95
C ASN A 729 0.11 -16.12 30.22
N GLY A 730 0.47 -17.03 29.30
CA GLY A 730 0.10 -18.45 29.39
C GLY A 730 -1.35 -18.80 29.03
N ARG A 731 -2.21 -17.80 28.77
CA ARG A 731 -3.66 -18.00 28.56
C ARG A 731 -4.04 -18.05 27.07
N SER A 732 -5.30 -18.40 26.81
CA SER A 732 -5.85 -18.47 25.45
C SER A 732 -7.31 -18.05 25.39
N ILE A 733 -7.62 -17.04 24.57
CA ILE A 733 -9.01 -16.64 24.29
C ILE A 733 -9.82 -17.73 23.58
N MET A 734 -9.18 -18.75 23.01
CA MET A 734 -9.85 -19.85 22.32
C MET A 734 -10.38 -20.93 23.27
N HIS A 735 -9.83 -21.03 24.50
CA HIS A 735 -10.12 -22.16 25.40
C HIS A 735 -10.39 -21.75 26.84
N ASP A 736 -9.81 -20.65 27.32
CA ASP A 736 -10.01 -20.19 28.69
C ASP A 736 -11.33 -19.41 28.84
N THR A 737 -11.87 -19.44 30.05
CA THR A 737 -13.02 -18.66 30.52
C THR A 737 -12.59 -17.33 31.14
N GLU A 738 -13.54 -16.42 31.40
CA GLU A 738 -13.30 -15.11 32.04
C GLU A 738 -12.35 -15.17 33.26
N HIS A 739 -12.54 -16.14 34.17
CA HIS A 739 -11.72 -16.26 35.39
C HIS A 739 -10.28 -16.70 35.11
N ASN A 740 -10.03 -17.39 34.00
CA ASN A 740 -8.72 -17.92 33.65
C ASN A 740 -7.93 -16.99 32.73
N LEU A 741 -8.58 -16.12 31.96
CA LEU A 741 -7.93 -15.27 30.96
C LEU A 741 -6.94 -14.25 31.54
N ALA A 742 -7.09 -13.87 32.81
CA ALA A 742 -6.18 -12.98 33.53
C ALA A 742 -5.82 -11.71 32.72
N TRP A 743 -6.85 -10.99 32.26
CA TRP A 743 -6.70 -9.78 31.44
C TRP A 743 -5.67 -8.81 32.02
N THR A 744 -4.71 -8.43 31.20
CA THR A 744 -3.58 -7.58 31.56
C THR A 744 -3.71 -6.25 30.83
N GLN A 745 -3.65 -5.14 31.56
CA GLN A 745 -3.72 -3.80 30.96
C GLN A 745 -2.43 -3.50 30.19
N ILE A 746 -2.57 -2.97 28.97
CA ILE A 746 -1.48 -2.34 28.23
C ILE A 746 -1.56 -0.84 28.50
N THR A 747 -0.56 -0.31 29.19
CA THR A 747 -0.47 1.14 29.43
C THR A 747 -0.18 1.86 28.13
N LEU A 748 -1.00 2.87 27.81
CA LEU A 748 -0.77 3.82 26.71
C LEU A 748 -0.29 5.15 27.33
N PRO A 749 1.03 5.43 27.39
CA PRO A 749 1.54 6.64 28.01
C PRO A 749 1.00 7.87 27.29
N GLU A 750 0.62 8.90 28.05
CA GLU A 750 -0.06 10.08 27.52
C GLU A 750 -1.40 9.77 26.81
N GLY A 751 -2.04 8.62 27.06
CA GLY A 751 -3.37 8.34 26.53
C GLY A 751 -4.45 9.26 27.11
N ALA A 752 -5.46 9.62 26.31
CA ALA A 752 -6.72 10.22 26.74
C ALA A 752 -7.65 9.24 27.49
N GLY A 753 -7.12 8.09 27.93
CA GLY A 753 -7.85 6.99 28.58
C GLY A 753 -8.59 6.09 27.60
N SER A 754 -9.53 6.63 26.83
CA SER A 754 -10.43 5.85 25.96
C SER A 754 -9.75 5.36 24.68
N VAL A 755 -9.85 4.05 24.41
CA VAL A 755 -9.47 3.45 23.13
C VAL A 755 -10.73 3.27 22.30
N ALA A 756 -10.78 3.86 21.11
CA ALA A 756 -11.98 3.89 20.27
C ALA A 756 -12.01 2.75 19.25
N ARG A 757 -10.89 2.51 18.56
CA ARG A 757 -10.79 1.54 17.46
C ARG A 757 -9.41 0.92 17.32
N PHE A 758 -9.39 -0.28 16.75
CA PHE A 758 -8.23 -0.93 16.18
C PHE A 758 -8.26 -0.89 14.66
N PHE A 759 -7.09 -0.78 14.06
CA PHE A 759 -6.86 -1.14 12.67
C PHE A 759 -5.74 -2.17 12.63
N VAL A 760 -6.07 -3.37 12.16
CA VAL A 760 -5.18 -4.53 12.16
C VAL A 760 -4.53 -4.62 10.79
N VAL A 761 -3.21 -4.75 10.77
CA VAL A 761 -2.43 -5.12 9.58
C VAL A 761 -1.85 -6.50 9.85
N SER A 762 -2.23 -7.45 9.01
CA SER A 762 -1.94 -8.86 9.23
C SER A 762 -1.37 -9.53 7.97
N PRO A 763 -0.70 -10.67 8.12
CA PRO A 763 0.06 -11.30 7.03
C PRO A 763 -0.78 -11.67 5.81
N THR A 764 -2.01 -12.15 5.97
CA THR A 764 -2.89 -12.51 4.84
C THR A 764 -4.03 -11.53 4.60
N ASP A 765 -3.95 -10.32 5.18
CA ASP A 765 -5.01 -9.30 5.25
C ASP A 765 -6.30 -9.75 5.97
N LYS A 766 -6.34 -10.97 6.52
CA LYS A 766 -7.43 -11.45 7.38
C LYS A 766 -7.21 -10.90 8.79
N ALA A 767 -8.13 -10.07 9.29
CA ALA A 767 -8.00 -9.44 10.62
C ALA A 767 -7.83 -10.41 11.83
N ILE A 768 -7.90 -11.73 11.61
CA ILE A 768 -7.78 -12.80 12.59
C ILE A 768 -6.44 -13.54 12.59
N ASP A 769 -5.48 -13.20 11.72
CA ASP A 769 -4.23 -13.98 11.58
C ASP A 769 -2.94 -13.24 12.01
N PHE A 770 -3.08 -12.05 12.59
CA PHE A 770 -1.98 -11.18 13.02
C PHE A 770 -1.07 -11.75 14.14
N ALA A 771 -1.44 -12.85 14.79
CA ALA A 771 -0.63 -13.52 15.81
C ALA A 771 -0.35 -15.00 15.49
N THR A 772 -1.00 -15.56 14.47
CA THR A 772 -0.97 -17.01 14.17
C THR A 772 0.17 -17.44 13.26
N THR A 773 0.72 -16.53 12.46
CA THR A 773 1.84 -16.83 11.55
C THR A 773 3.16 -16.35 12.15
N GLU A 774 4.31 -16.88 11.69
CA GLU A 774 5.64 -16.45 12.14
C GLU A 774 5.96 -14.98 11.80
N ARG A 775 5.27 -14.43 10.81
CA ARG A 775 5.37 -13.03 10.35
C ARG A 775 4.77 -12.05 11.35
N GLY A 776 3.92 -12.53 12.28
CA GLY A 776 3.20 -11.74 13.28
C GLY A 776 2.35 -10.62 12.66
N GLY A 777 2.24 -9.45 13.31
CA GLY A 777 1.36 -8.40 12.81
C GLY A 777 1.53 -7.06 13.48
N ASN A 778 0.85 -6.03 12.97
CA ASN A 778 0.84 -4.69 13.55
C ASN A 778 -0.59 -4.24 13.81
N ILE A 779 -0.81 -3.53 14.92
CA ILE A 779 -2.11 -2.98 15.27
C ILE A 779 -1.95 -1.48 15.55
N TYR A 780 -2.69 -0.68 14.80
CA TYR A 780 -2.83 0.74 15.03
C TYR A 780 -4.00 0.98 15.98
N ILE A 781 -3.73 1.65 17.09
CA ILE A 781 -4.68 1.87 18.16
C ILE A 781 -5.08 3.34 18.15
N LEU A 782 -6.36 3.60 17.89
CA LEU A 782 -6.93 4.94 17.99
C LEU A 782 -7.37 5.19 19.44
N ASN A 783 -6.56 5.93 20.19
CA ASN A 783 -6.91 6.45 21.50
C ASN A 783 -7.59 7.81 21.33
N ALA A 784 -8.91 7.85 21.49
CA ALA A 784 -9.70 9.03 21.18
C ALA A 784 -10.81 9.25 22.22
N CYS A 785 -11.04 10.52 22.54
CA CYS A 785 -12.02 10.93 23.53
C CYS A 785 -12.79 12.16 23.04
N VAL A 786 -14.12 12.03 22.95
CA VAL A 786 -15.01 13.11 22.49
C VAL A 786 -14.99 14.30 23.45
N SER A 787 -15.06 14.06 24.76
CA SER A 787 -15.13 15.13 25.76
C SER A 787 -13.84 15.93 25.88
N LEU A 788 -12.70 15.30 25.64
CA LEU A 788 -11.39 15.96 25.58
C LEU A 788 -11.07 16.52 24.19
N ASN A 789 -11.90 16.19 23.18
CA ASN A 789 -11.65 16.48 21.77
C ASN A 789 -10.22 16.11 21.34
N GLN A 790 -9.78 14.89 21.62
CA GLN A 790 -8.43 14.42 21.32
C GLN A 790 -8.46 13.10 20.56
N ALA A 791 -7.44 12.87 19.72
CA ALA A 791 -7.21 11.61 19.03
C ALA A 791 -5.70 11.39 18.83
N ARG A 792 -5.21 10.27 19.34
CA ARG A 792 -3.83 9.82 19.26
C ARG A 792 -3.79 8.42 18.67
N VAL A 793 -2.74 8.14 17.91
CA VAL A 793 -2.48 6.84 17.30
C VAL A 793 -1.28 6.23 17.99
N TYR A 794 -1.43 5.00 18.47
CA TYR A 794 -0.33 4.17 18.92
C TYR A 794 -0.13 3.02 17.94
N ARG A 795 1.09 2.48 17.90
CA ARG A 795 1.41 1.27 17.14
C ARG A 795 1.82 0.17 18.10
N LEU A 796 1.24 -1.01 17.89
CA LEU A 796 1.53 -2.21 18.66
C LEU A 796 2.10 -3.27 17.72
N SER A 797 3.25 -3.82 18.09
CA SER A 797 3.87 -4.94 17.40
C SER A 797 3.39 -6.24 18.05
N ILE A 798 2.91 -7.16 17.22
CA ILE A 798 2.46 -8.48 17.65
C ILE A 798 3.46 -9.53 17.16
N LEU A 799 4.08 -10.25 18.09
CA LEU A 799 4.95 -11.37 17.76
C LEU A 799 4.12 -12.56 17.28
N GLY A 800 4.56 -13.15 16.17
CA GLY A 800 3.94 -14.30 15.53
C GLY A 800 4.23 -15.64 16.21
N MET A 801 3.37 -16.64 15.96
CA MET A 801 3.51 -18.05 16.40
C MET A 801 3.97 -18.22 17.86
N GLN A 802 3.43 -17.41 18.77
CA GLN A 802 3.80 -17.49 20.19
C GLN A 802 2.96 -18.55 20.91
N ASP A 803 3.61 -19.62 21.38
CA ASP A 803 3.09 -20.48 22.43
C ASP A 803 4.11 -20.60 23.58
N PRO A 804 3.85 -20.03 24.77
CA PRO A 804 2.65 -19.29 25.22
C PRO A 804 2.70 -17.75 24.99
N ILE A 805 1.56 -17.06 25.21
CA ILE A 805 1.51 -15.59 25.33
C ILE A 805 2.45 -15.12 26.46
N SER A 806 3.24 -14.07 26.20
CA SER A 806 4.18 -13.45 27.12
C SER A 806 4.06 -11.93 27.13
N ASP A 807 4.85 -11.26 27.96
CA ASP A 807 4.94 -9.79 28.01
C ASP A 807 5.48 -9.16 26.72
N TYR A 808 6.13 -9.97 25.87
CA TYR A 808 6.68 -9.52 24.60
C TYR A 808 5.75 -9.76 23.41
N THR A 809 4.66 -10.52 23.59
CA THR A 809 3.72 -10.86 22.51
C THR A 809 3.06 -9.62 21.93
N ALA A 810 2.69 -8.64 22.76
CA ALA A 810 2.04 -7.41 22.34
C ALA A 810 2.79 -6.21 22.93
N THR A 811 3.67 -5.60 22.14
CA THR A 811 4.59 -4.55 22.61
C THR A 811 4.39 -3.25 21.86
N LEU A 812 4.36 -2.13 22.60
CA LEU A 812 4.31 -0.82 21.98
C LEU A 812 5.58 -0.58 21.18
N PHE A 813 5.44 0.05 20.02
CA PHE A 813 6.58 0.55 19.27
C PHE A 813 7.36 1.52 20.14
N LYS A 814 8.68 1.56 19.97
CA LYS A 814 9.56 2.57 20.58
C LYS A 814 9.39 3.92 19.88
N ASP A 815 8.17 4.43 19.86
CA ASP A 815 7.83 5.77 19.43
C ASP A 815 8.12 6.72 20.59
N HIS A 816 9.11 7.59 20.49
CA HIS A 816 9.40 8.61 21.51
C HIS A 816 9.99 9.85 20.85
N PHE A 817 9.75 11.01 21.46
CA PHE A 817 10.26 12.29 20.96
C PHE A 817 11.58 12.68 21.61
N PHE A 818 11.86 12.19 22.81
CA PHE A 818 13.03 12.54 23.62
C PHE A 818 13.70 11.28 24.18
N GLU A 819 14.99 11.39 24.47
CA GLU A 819 15.78 10.35 25.15
C GLU A 819 15.20 10.05 26.54
N ASP A 820 15.29 8.78 26.96
CA ASP A 820 14.84 8.27 28.27
C ASP A 820 13.34 8.48 28.63
N VAL A 821 12.51 8.90 27.68
CA VAL A 821 11.05 8.97 27.85
C VAL A 821 10.43 7.64 27.44
N ASN A 822 9.43 7.18 28.21
CA ASN A 822 8.63 6.01 27.86
C ASN A 822 8.06 6.15 26.43
N PRO A 823 7.86 5.04 25.71
CA PRO A 823 7.18 5.09 24.43
C PRO A 823 5.84 5.84 24.52
N THR A 824 5.57 6.71 23.56
CA THR A 824 4.41 7.59 23.47
C THR A 824 3.63 7.28 22.20
N PHE A 825 2.70 8.15 21.82
CA PHE A 825 1.93 8.04 20.59
C PHE A 825 2.82 8.23 19.34
N TYR A 826 2.44 7.54 18.26
CA TYR A 826 3.03 7.73 16.93
C TYR A 826 2.59 9.05 16.30
N TYR A 827 1.31 9.40 16.46
CA TYR A 827 0.71 10.60 15.87
C TYR A 827 -0.38 11.17 16.78
N ASP A 828 -0.35 12.48 17.01
CA ASP A 828 -1.42 13.22 17.70
C ASP A 828 -2.11 14.16 16.71
N ARG A 829 -3.42 13.96 16.53
CA ARG A 829 -4.25 14.80 15.67
C ARG A 829 -4.86 16.00 16.40
N GLY A 830 -4.94 15.93 17.73
CA GLY A 830 -5.50 16.95 18.61
C GLY A 830 -7.01 17.20 18.47
N SER A 831 -7.74 16.46 17.62
CA SER A 831 -9.19 16.55 17.49
C SER A 831 -9.79 15.16 17.33
N TYR A 832 -10.97 14.93 17.89
CA TYR A 832 -11.58 13.61 17.94
C TYR A 832 -11.76 12.95 16.56
N ARG A 833 -11.51 11.64 16.49
CA ARG A 833 -11.67 10.77 15.30
C ARG A 833 -12.37 9.47 15.70
N ASN A 834 -13.11 8.90 14.75
CA ASN A 834 -13.83 7.64 14.92
C ASN A 834 -13.00 6.46 14.42
N TYR A 835 -12.37 6.60 13.26
CA TYR A 835 -11.68 5.51 12.59
C TYR A 835 -10.30 5.96 12.09
N ILE A 836 -9.43 4.96 11.96
CA ILE A 836 -8.13 5.05 11.32
C ILE A 836 -8.01 3.89 10.34
N ALA A 837 -7.32 4.13 9.22
CA ALA A 837 -6.91 3.09 8.28
C ALA A 837 -5.55 3.45 7.67
N THR A 838 -4.83 2.45 7.17
CA THR A 838 -3.56 2.64 6.47
C THR A 838 -3.28 1.44 5.56
N ASP A 839 -2.60 1.68 4.45
CA ASP A 839 -1.93 0.66 3.63
C ASP A 839 -0.40 0.73 3.80
N GLY A 840 0.09 1.44 4.83
CA GLY A 840 1.51 1.73 5.08
C GLY A 840 2.04 2.97 4.35
N ALA A 841 1.60 3.21 3.11
CA ALA A 841 1.98 4.39 2.33
C ALA A 841 1.16 5.61 2.75
N MET A 842 -0.15 5.41 2.90
CA MET A 842 -1.14 6.41 3.26
C MET A 842 -1.71 6.14 4.66
N PHE A 843 -2.07 7.22 5.33
CA PHE A 843 -2.80 7.15 6.59
C PHE A 843 -4.10 7.94 6.45
N PHE A 844 -5.17 7.36 6.93
CA PHE A 844 -6.51 7.89 6.81
C PHE A 844 -7.14 8.04 8.18
N MET A 845 -7.90 9.11 8.36
CA MET A 845 -8.73 9.31 9.53
C MET A 845 -10.11 9.78 9.13
N SER A 846 -11.13 9.26 9.82
CA SER A 846 -12.50 9.74 9.66
C SER A 846 -13.15 10.05 11.00
N ARG A 847 -14.18 10.90 10.96
CA ARG A 847 -15.12 11.10 12.07
C ARG A 847 -16.53 11.28 11.54
N SER A 848 -17.51 10.79 12.27
CA SER A 848 -18.91 11.20 12.13
C SER A 848 -19.11 12.60 12.73
N SER A 849 -20.22 13.23 12.39
CA SER A 849 -20.69 14.43 13.07
C SER A 849 -20.98 14.13 14.54
N PHE A 850 -20.65 15.07 15.45
CA PHE A 850 -20.93 14.91 16.88
C PHE A 850 -21.26 16.25 17.57
N TYR A 851 -22.07 16.15 18.63
CA TYR A 851 -22.51 17.26 19.49
C TYR A 851 -21.60 17.35 20.74
N PRO A 852 -21.30 18.54 21.32
CA PRO A 852 -21.93 19.86 21.15
C PRO A 852 -21.35 20.77 20.06
N VAL A 853 -20.21 20.43 19.47
CA VAL A 853 -19.45 21.36 18.62
C VAL A 853 -20.02 21.49 17.20
N GLN A 854 -21.04 20.69 16.83
CA GLN A 854 -21.65 20.64 15.48
C GLN A 854 -20.60 20.57 14.36
N LEU A 855 -19.58 19.75 14.56
CA LEU A 855 -18.59 19.53 13.52
C LEU A 855 -19.14 18.54 12.52
N ASN A 856 -19.05 18.86 11.23
CA ASN A 856 -19.39 17.92 10.17
C ASN A 856 -18.51 16.66 10.26
N GLY A 857 -19.05 15.54 9.79
CA GLY A 857 -18.23 14.37 9.51
C GLY A 857 -17.16 14.73 8.50
N THR A 858 -15.97 14.18 8.69
CA THR A 858 -14.79 14.47 7.87
C THR A 858 -14.04 13.20 7.56
N PHE A 859 -13.46 13.15 6.37
CA PHE A 859 -12.48 12.16 5.96
C PHE A 859 -11.24 12.88 5.43
N GLU A 860 -10.08 12.53 5.95
CA GLU A 860 -8.81 13.19 5.66
C GLU A 860 -7.68 12.17 5.49
N ALA A 861 -6.79 12.43 4.54
CA ALA A 861 -5.48 11.81 4.47
C ALA A 861 -4.50 12.59 5.37
N ILE A 862 -3.70 11.87 6.15
CA ILE A 862 -2.73 12.47 7.08
C ILE A 862 -1.44 12.83 6.33
N ASN A 863 -0.64 13.74 6.91
CA ASN A 863 0.64 14.18 6.36
C ASN A 863 1.57 12.98 6.02
N PRO A 864 2.03 12.85 4.77
CA PRO A 864 2.92 11.76 4.39
C PRO A 864 4.31 11.86 5.04
N VAL A 865 4.71 12.99 5.62
CA VAL A 865 6.05 13.12 6.24
C VAL A 865 6.10 12.51 7.66
N ILE A 866 5.00 11.92 8.16
CA ILE A 866 4.99 11.34 9.51
C ILE A 866 5.88 10.08 9.55
N HIS A 867 6.77 10.07 10.53
CA HIS A 867 7.54 8.92 10.97
C HIS A 867 7.92 9.06 12.45
N THR A 868 8.51 8.02 13.00
CA THR A 868 8.95 7.94 14.40
C THR A 868 9.84 9.14 14.77
N GLY A 869 9.55 9.79 15.90
CA GLY A 869 10.35 10.92 16.41
C GLY A 869 10.04 12.29 15.83
N ILE A 870 9.26 12.37 14.75
CA ILE A 870 8.78 13.65 14.24
C ILE A 870 7.52 14.04 15.00
N ILE A 871 7.61 15.14 15.76
CA ILE A 871 6.43 15.85 16.23
C ILE A 871 5.80 16.49 14.99
N PRO A 872 4.64 16.03 14.52
CA PRO A 872 3.91 16.76 13.50
C PRO A 872 3.49 18.07 14.18
N VAL A 873 4.05 19.19 13.74
CA VAL A 873 3.45 20.49 14.07
C VAL A 873 1.99 20.37 13.65
N ALA A 874 1.05 20.68 14.56
CA ALA A 874 -0.39 20.58 14.35
C ALA A 874 -0.80 21.41 13.11
N GLY A 875 -0.67 20.81 11.94
CA GLY A 875 -0.98 21.41 10.65
C GLY A 875 -2.42 21.07 10.28
N ALA A 876 -3.04 21.94 9.49
CA ALA A 876 -4.27 21.61 8.79
C ALA A 876 -4.10 20.26 8.06
N PRO A 877 -5.15 19.43 7.95
CA PRO A 877 -5.08 18.24 7.11
C PRO A 877 -4.61 18.65 5.73
N ARG A 878 -3.67 17.90 5.14
CA ARG A 878 -3.18 18.27 3.80
C ARG A 878 -4.30 18.19 2.77
N THR A 879 -5.28 17.30 2.95
CA THR A 879 -6.44 17.20 2.05
C THR A 879 -7.68 16.68 2.78
N LEU A 880 -8.79 17.40 2.61
CA LEU A 880 -10.12 17.02 3.07
C LEU A 880 -10.85 16.38 1.89
N ILE A 881 -11.14 15.09 1.98
CA ILE A 881 -11.73 14.33 0.87
C ILE A 881 -13.25 14.43 0.91
N SER A 882 -13.84 14.42 2.10
CA SER A 882 -15.26 14.72 2.29
C SER A 882 -15.50 15.52 3.57
N SER A 883 -16.43 16.46 3.50
CA SER A 883 -17.02 17.13 4.65
C SER A 883 -18.49 17.34 4.38
N ARG A 884 -19.36 16.91 5.31
CA ARG A 884 -20.84 17.07 5.37
C ARG A 884 -21.62 15.77 5.59
N SER A 885 -20.97 14.61 5.63
CA SER A 885 -21.65 13.38 6.09
C SER A 885 -21.98 13.49 7.58
N LEU A 886 -23.16 13.05 8.00
CA LEU A 886 -23.53 12.95 9.42
C LEU A 886 -22.90 11.70 10.02
N SER A 887 -22.92 10.58 9.29
CA SER A 887 -22.29 9.32 9.68
C SER A 887 -21.14 8.95 8.75
N MET A 888 -20.04 8.46 9.33
CA MET A 888 -18.91 7.86 8.63
C MET A 888 -18.61 6.50 9.26
N GLY A 889 -18.48 5.48 8.43
CA GLY A 889 -18.09 4.13 8.81
C GLY A 889 -16.56 3.92 8.79
N PRO A 890 -16.10 2.69 9.07
CA PRO A 890 -14.71 2.30 8.84
C PRO A 890 -14.37 2.34 7.35
N LEU A 891 -13.10 2.60 7.06
CA LEU A 891 -12.53 2.36 5.73
C LEU A 891 -12.11 0.90 5.61
N PHE A 892 -12.31 0.33 4.43
CA PHE A 892 -11.76 -0.98 4.10
C PHE A 892 -11.31 -1.00 2.64
N LEU A 893 -10.42 -1.93 2.33
CA LEU A 893 -9.95 -2.20 0.97
C LEU A 893 -10.82 -3.30 0.36
N ARG A 894 -11.43 -3.04 -0.79
CA ARG A 894 -12.24 -4.04 -1.49
C ARG A 894 -11.33 -5.09 -2.10
N SER A 895 -11.43 -6.34 -1.67
CA SER A 895 -10.54 -7.40 -2.15
C SER A 895 -10.63 -7.67 -3.66
N ALA A 896 -11.74 -7.32 -4.29
CA ALA A 896 -11.97 -7.61 -5.71
C ALA A 896 -11.09 -6.80 -6.67
N ASN A 897 -10.84 -5.51 -6.39
CA ASN A 897 -10.03 -4.62 -7.24
C ASN A 897 -9.04 -3.73 -6.47
N GLY A 898 -9.03 -3.79 -5.14
CA GLY A 898 -8.16 -2.96 -4.33
C GLY A 898 -8.57 -1.49 -4.24
N SER A 899 -9.85 -1.15 -4.44
CA SER A 899 -10.33 0.20 -4.19
C SER A 899 -10.63 0.42 -2.70
N TRP A 900 -10.33 1.62 -2.19
CA TRP A 900 -10.67 1.98 -0.82
C TRP A 900 -12.13 2.41 -0.75
N MET A 901 -12.94 1.80 0.12
CA MET A 901 -14.34 2.15 0.30
C MET A 901 -14.63 2.64 1.72
N ILE A 902 -15.59 3.55 1.84
CA ILE A 902 -16.12 4.01 3.14
C ILE A 902 -17.65 4.09 3.11
N GLY A 903 -18.28 3.54 4.16
CA GLY A 903 -19.73 3.62 4.40
C GLY A 903 -20.15 4.87 5.16
N GLY A 904 -21.46 5.15 5.20
CA GLY A 904 -22.05 6.31 5.87
C GLY A 904 -23.41 6.66 5.27
N ASP A 905 -23.81 7.92 5.39
CA ASP A 905 -25.02 8.40 4.69
C ASP A 905 -24.87 8.30 3.15
N HIS A 906 -23.62 8.26 2.67
CA HIS A 906 -23.22 8.01 1.28
C HIS A 906 -21.98 7.08 1.27
N VAL A 907 -21.83 6.31 0.20
CA VAL A 907 -20.67 5.46 -0.05
C VAL A 907 -19.72 6.14 -1.04
N TYR A 908 -18.43 6.20 -0.68
CA TYR A 908 -17.35 6.75 -1.51
C TYR A 908 -16.28 5.68 -1.77
N THR A 909 -15.69 5.68 -2.97
CA THR A 909 -14.53 4.84 -3.33
C THR A 909 -13.32 5.68 -3.73
N ASN A 910 -12.11 5.11 -3.67
CA ASN A 910 -10.93 5.59 -4.40
C ASN A 910 -10.53 4.49 -5.39
N ASP A 911 -10.86 4.71 -6.65
CA ASP A 911 -10.52 3.78 -7.75
C ASP A 911 -9.25 4.20 -8.44
#